data_AF-A0A9E0DSB2-F1
#
_entry.id   AF-A0A9E0DSB2-F1
#
_cell.length_a   1.000
_cell.length_b   1.000
_cell.length_c   1.000
_cell.angle_alpha   90.00
_cell.angle_beta   90.00
_cell.angle_gamma   90.00
#
_symmetry.space_group_name_H-M   'P 1'
#
loop_
_entity.id
_entity.type
_entity.pdbx_description
1 polymer ?
#
loop_
_entity_poly.entity_id
_entity_poly.type
_entity_poly.pdbx_seq_one_letter_code
_entity_poly.pdbx_strand_id
1 'polypeptide(L)'
;MLETTETKPQSWLDRPLTSLLTLNWEMAAWIVLLILTAVARFYDLGARAMSHDESLHAIYSYYLYDRGNYQHDPMMHGPLLFHVNALFYFLFGVTDATARLGPALAGIATVWMAYPFRRWIGRTGALMAGILLSISPSLLFHSRYIRNDIYIALCAMIWAYGLFRYLEGRDKRWLYMMVTGMVFGFIAKENQFITGAIFGSFVVGLAAWRAFTKGESIFSSPAADVAVIMLTLILPFTAPVLHEILGWDPMAKATSTDFLRSMGLVAAVTALAIGLAVAWFLALRKPDPKAPPLSLGDWAGLMVLFWAIALLFFTTFLTNARDGLATGVVGSLGYWLSQQEVARGSQPWYYYFLLTTIYEFLPTLLTLAGAAALLRGFFGKNWDPVAKGDLPAFVPLAVNTGGATGKSARGKESVDVVDSGDPLRELRGYFVVFLLWWTFVAWLGYTYAGEKMPWLMVHMAQPMILFGGWWLGRLLRRVDWAAARSKRGLWLLGAPPALIFLISLLGEGNPFAGRDLAALGSSTQWILAFALFLGLVYYAGSRALSLGWKASGRILAVGVFSLLMLLTVRYSYLLTYINYDYVNEYLVYAHASPDVKRALNEIDLISERTVGDRNIVVAYDDDSSWPMSWYMRLYPNNKFYGDAPSADSMSAPVVIVGPKNYEKVRPYMARDYVKRTYRLVWWPEESYKGNWDAAKGTYGGLTTAQIWDNLTDPVKRDRLWQIWFYRNHPDRKLTEWPNRHEFEMYVRKDIAAQIWDLGVAPTVLGGESPFANVAIPETDLSALFLYTNVYDGDPLVKPRAVAVGGAAGDLEGVRAIADTGNDRVVLLGRDGAFLRSFGSTCRLGEGAASGCVDPDGSGPLQLGDGQFNEPWGIAVGQTADGESRIFVSDTWNGRIQVFDADGNFLTKWGLFAILAADQTEPNSLFGPRGLAVDGDGNVLVADTGNKRIVRYTAEGQYMDQIGGGGVILGRFDEPTDVAVSPVDGSIYVADTWNRRIQQLGPDLTPLAEWPVPGWESQNIYNKPSLTVDTSGNVYASDPELYRVLVFDRDGKITTAFGNFGTGADSFALPVGLGYDPIQNAVLVADSDNARVMVFAALP
;
A
#
# COMPACT_ATOMS: atom_id res chain seq x y z
N MET A 1 -13.39 79.83 -8.36
CA MET A 1 -13.49 78.48 -7.78
C MET A 1 -13.43 77.49 -8.93
N LEU A 2 -12.31 76.79 -9.10
CA LEU A 2 -12.19 75.66 -10.02
C LEU A 2 -11.89 74.46 -9.14
N GLU A 3 -12.91 73.64 -8.89
CA GLU A 3 -12.79 72.39 -8.15
C GLU A 3 -11.92 71.41 -8.94
N THR A 4 -10.78 71.08 -8.35
CA THR A 4 -9.98 69.92 -8.72
C THR A 4 -10.70 68.66 -8.22
N THR A 5 -11.38 67.95 -9.12
CA THR A 5 -11.87 66.60 -8.83
C THR A 5 -10.67 65.66 -8.67
N GLU A 6 -10.30 65.36 -7.43
CA GLU A 6 -9.45 64.23 -7.08
C GLU A 6 -10.15 62.93 -7.47
N THR A 7 -9.64 62.23 -8.48
CA THR A 7 -10.05 60.87 -8.78
C THR A 7 -9.48 59.92 -7.72
N LYS A 8 -10.34 59.42 -6.82
CA LYS A 8 -9.99 58.33 -5.89
C LYS A 8 -9.45 57.13 -6.68
N PRO A 9 -8.36 56.47 -6.22
CA PRO A 9 -7.90 55.23 -6.81
C PRO A 9 -8.97 54.14 -6.64
N GLN A 10 -9.51 53.63 -7.76
CA GLN A 10 -10.50 52.54 -7.75
C GLN A 10 -9.92 51.27 -7.10
N SER A 11 -10.72 50.61 -6.25
CA SER A 11 -10.38 49.32 -5.64
C SER A 11 -10.18 48.25 -6.72
N TRP A 12 -9.38 47.22 -6.42
CA TRP A 12 -9.16 46.11 -7.35
C TRP A 12 -10.44 45.28 -7.61
N LEU A 13 -11.39 45.30 -6.67
CA LEU A 13 -12.72 44.68 -6.79
C LEU A 13 -13.66 45.48 -7.71
N ASP A 14 -13.41 46.78 -7.88
CA ASP A 14 -14.23 47.67 -8.72
C ASP A 14 -13.82 47.61 -10.20
N ARG A 15 -12.76 46.84 -10.52
CA ARG A 15 -12.29 46.65 -11.89
C ARG A 15 -13.04 45.48 -12.52
N PRO A 16 -13.71 45.64 -13.67
CA PRO A 16 -14.36 44.52 -14.34
C PRO A 16 -13.31 43.45 -14.67
N LEU A 17 -13.62 42.16 -14.49
CA LEU A 17 -12.70 41.05 -14.76
C LEU A 17 -12.11 41.10 -16.19
N THR A 18 -12.87 41.65 -17.13
CA THR A 18 -12.45 41.87 -18.52
C THR A 18 -11.30 42.88 -18.66
N SER A 19 -11.10 43.78 -17.68
CA SER A 19 -9.95 44.71 -17.65
C SER A 19 -8.61 44.02 -17.31
N LEU A 20 -8.65 42.80 -16.77
CA LEU A 20 -7.46 41.97 -16.49
C LEU A 20 -6.96 41.22 -17.73
N LEU A 21 -7.78 41.12 -18.78
CA LEU A 21 -7.49 40.38 -20.01
C LEU A 21 -7.59 41.30 -21.22
N THR A 22 -6.54 42.06 -21.49
CA THR A 22 -6.36 42.65 -22.83
C THR A 22 -6.07 41.50 -23.79
N LEU A 23 -7.09 41.02 -24.51
CA LEU A 23 -6.98 39.88 -25.42
C LEU A 23 -6.10 40.26 -26.63
N ASN A 24 -4.81 39.99 -26.50
CA ASN A 24 -3.83 40.08 -27.58
C ASN A 24 -3.41 38.66 -28.01
N TRP A 25 -2.72 38.54 -29.16
CA TRP A 25 -2.29 37.25 -29.69
C TRP A 25 -1.42 36.44 -28.71
N GLU A 26 -0.61 37.10 -27.89
CA GLU A 26 0.20 36.44 -26.87
C GLU A 26 -0.69 35.81 -25.79
N MET A 27 -1.63 36.57 -25.22
CA MET A 27 -2.55 36.08 -24.21
C MET A 27 -3.45 34.96 -24.77
N ALA A 28 -3.91 35.08 -26.01
CA ALA A 28 -4.67 34.03 -26.68
C ALA A 28 -3.85 32.72 -26.79
N ALA A 29 -2.56 32.81 -27.14
CA ALA A 29 -1.67 31.65 -27.18
C ALA A 29 -1.49 31.00 -25.80
N TRP A 30 -1.37 31.80 -24.73
CA TRP A 30 -1.30 31.30 -23.36
C TRP A 30 -2.60 30.65 -22.89
N ILE A 31 -3.77 31.21 -23.24
CA ILE A 31 -5.07 30.62 -22.93
C ILE A 31 -5.20 29.25 -23.61
N VAL A 32 -4.89 29.16 -24.91
CA VAL A 32 -4.91 27.87 -25.64
C VAL A 32 -3.95 26.88 -25.01
N LEU A 33 -2.72 27.31 -24.68
CA LEU A 33 -1.76 26.46 -24.01
C LEU A 33 -2.30 25.92 -22.69
N LEU A 34 -2.83 26.78 -21.80
CA LEU A 34 -3.38 26.37 -20.51
C LEU A 34 -4.57 25.42 -20.65
N ILE A 35 -5.44 25.61 -21.65
CA ILE A 35 -6.54 24.68 -21.94
C ILE A 35 -5.98 23.31 -22.30
N LEU A 36 -5.00 23.25 -23.21
CA LEU A 36 -4.34 21.99 -23.58
C LEU A 36 -3.63 21.35 -22.38
N THR A 37 -2.95 22.15 -21.56
CA THR A 37 -2.30 21.72 -20.32
C THR A 37 -3.30 21.14 -19.33
N ALA A 38 -4.46 21.78 -19.17
CA ALA A 38 -5.52 21.34 -18.27
C ALA A 38 -6.18 20.04 -18.76
N VAL A 39 -6.50 19.95 -20.06
CA VAL A 39 -7.00 18.70 -20.66
C VAL A 39 -6.01 17.57 -20.42
N ALA A 40 -4.71 17.81 -20.66
CA ALA A 40 -3.68 16.80 -20.44
C ALA A 40 -3.54 16.36 -18.96
N ARG A 41 -3.92 17.19 -18.00
CA ARG A 41 -3.76 16.86 -16.57
C ARG A 41 -5.04 16.30 -15.92
N PHE A 42 -6.21 16.64 -16.47
CA PHE A 42 -7.49 16.16 -15.93
C PHE A 42 -8.11 14.99 -16.69
N TYR A 43 -7.76 14.78 -17.97
CA TYR A 43 -8.32 13.69 -18.76
C TYR A 43 -8.03 12.34 -18.09
N ASP A 44 -9.06 11.58 -17.73
CA ASP A 44 -8.95 10.23 -17.16
C ASP A 44 -8.05 10.12 -15.90
N LEU A 45 -8.22 11.03 -14.95
CA LEU A 45 -7.38 11.11 -13.75
C LEU A 45 -7.61 9.95 -12.75
N GLY A 46 -8.76 9.28 -12.82
CA GLY A 46 -9.18 8.23 -11.89
C GLY A 46 -8.96 6.79 -12.36
N ALA A 47 -8.65 6.52 -13.64
CA ALA A 47 -8.57 5.16 -14.16
C ALA A 47 -7.46 4.31 -13.52
N ARG A 48 -6.32 4.93 -13.23
CA ARG A 48 -5.13 4.22 -12.73
C ARG A 48 -5.30 3.77 -11.27
N ALA A 49 -4.87 2.55 -10.96
CA ALA A 49 -4.74 2.06 -9.60
C ALA A 49 -3.76 2.93 -8.77
N MET A 50 -4.16 3.30 -7.55
CA MET A 50 -3.26 3.90 -6.56
C MET A 50 -2.02 3.02 -6.37
N SER A 51 -0.83 3.59 -6.53
CA SER A 51 0.41 2.90 -6.15
C SER A 51 0.53 2.76 -4.63
N HIS A 52 1.55 2.01 -4.19
CA HIS A 52 1.91 1.89 -2.78
C HIS A 52 1.96 3.25 -2.07
N ASP A 53 2.87 4.15 -2.48
CA ASP A 53 3.02 5.47 -1.85
C ASP A 53 1.80 6.38 -2.07
N GLU A 54 1.13 6.27 -3.22
CA GLU A 54 -0.04 7.09 -3.53
C GLU A 54 -1.22 6.76 -2.62
N SER A 55 -1.43 5.47 -2.35
CA SER A 55 -2.48 4.98 -1.46
C SER A 55 -2.26 5.41 -0.01
N LEU A 56 -1.00 5.47 0.44
CA LEU A 56 -0.62 5.98 1.75
C LEU A 56 -0.99 7.46 1.86
N HIS A 57 -0.58 8.29 0.89
CA HIS A 57 -0.96 9.70 0.87
C HIS A 57 -2.48 9.89 0.82
N ALA A 58 -3.18 9.07 0.02
CA ALA A 58 -4.63 9.15 -0.13
C ALA A 58 -5.38 8.81 1.17
N ILE A 59 -4.99 7.72 1.87
CA ILE A 59 -5.70 7.26 3.08
C ILE A 59 -5.44 8.17 4.28
N TYR A 60 -4.22 8.65 4.49
CA TYR A 60 -3.95 9.56 5.61
C TYR A 60 -4.56 10.95 5.39
N SER A 61 -4.66 11.41 4.13
CA SER A 61 -5.46 12.59 3.80
C SER A 61 -6.95 12.36 4.07
N TYR A 62 -7.43 11.13 3.88
CA TYR A 62 -8.82 10.76 4.19
C TYR A 62 -9.06 10.76 5.70
N TYR A 63 -8.14 10.26 6.53
CA TYR A 63 -8.26 10.33 7.99
C TYR A 63 -8.29 11.77 8.51
N LEU A 64 -7.50 12.67 7.90
CA LEU A 64 -7.57 14.09 8.20
C LEU A 64 -8.94 14.68 7.85
N TYR A 65 -9.50 14.32 6.69
CA TYR A 65 -10.81 14.77 6.24
C TYR A 65 -11.96 14.22 7.10
N ASP A 66 -11.96 12.91 7.37
CA ASP A 66 -13.04 12.18 8.05
C ASP A 66 -13.06 12.42 9.57
N ARG A 67 -11.87 12.44 10.20
CA ARG A 67 -11.74 12.44 11.67
C ARG A 67 -11.01 13.66 12.23
N GLY A 68 -10.48 14.54 11.38
CA GLY A 68 -9.61 15.63 11.81
C GLY A 68 -8.27 15.15 12.39
N ASN A 69 -7.91 13.88 12.18
CA ASN A 69 -6.73 13.27 12.79
C ASN A 69 -5.62 13.09 11.75
N TYR A 70 -4.54 13.84 11.90
CA TYR A 70 -3.29 13.65 11.18
C TYR A 70 -2.12 13.91 12.12
N GLN A 71 -1.16 13.01 12.12
CA GLN A 71 0.10 13.18 12.83
C GLN A 71 1.22 13.15 11.80
N HIS A 72 2.01 14.22 11.78
CA HIS A 72 3.14 14.31 10.86
C HIS A 72 4.22 13.30 11.24
N ASP A 73 4.56 12.43 10.29
CA ASP A 73 5.64 11.46 10.36
C ASP A 73 6.68 11.81 9.26
N PRO A 74 7.98 11.96 9.60
CA PRO A 74 9.01 12.25 8.61
C PRO A 74 9.09 11.24 7.45
N MET A 75 8.72 9.97 7.68
CA MET A 75 8.63 8.95 6.63
C MET A 75 7.62 9.34 5.53
N MET A 76 6.59 10.10 5.90
CA MET A 76 5.52 10.54 5.00
C MET A 76 5.83 11.88 4.30
N HIS A 77 7.04 12.44 4.48
CA HIS A 77 7.42 13.78 4.02
C HIS A 77 6.57 14.90 4.62
N GLY A 78 6.54 16.06 3.97
CA GLY A 78 5.89 17.25 4.50
C GLY A 78 4.35 17.20 4.51
N PRO A 79 3.71 17.94 5.43
CA PRO A 79 2.26 17.91 5.66
C PRO A 79 1.41 18.58 4.57
N LEU A 80 1.99 19.38 3.66
CA LEU A 80 1.23 20.19 2.70
C LEU A 80 0.28 19.35 1.85
N LEU A 81 0.79 18.25 1.29
CA LEU A 81 0.02 17.38 0.40
C LEU A 81 -1.21 16.82 1.10
N PHE A 82 -1.09 16.40 2.36
CA PHE A 82 -2.18 15.81 3.12
C PHE A 82 -3.31 16.81 3.36
N HIS A 83 -2.97 18.06 3.70
CA HIS A 83 -3.94 19.12 3.90
C HIS A 83 -4.62 19.53 2.59
N VAL A 84 -3.86 19.63 1.51
CA VAL A 84 -4.41 19.96 0.18
C VAL A 84 -5.37 18.87 -0.29
N ASN A 85 -5.00 17.60 -0.13
CA ASN A 85 -5.87 16.49 -0.52
C ASN A 85 -7.12 16.39 0.37
N ALA A 86 -7.00 16.58 1.68
CA ALA A 86 -8.14 16.63 2.59
C ALA A 86 -9.13 17.75 2.22
N LEU A 87 -8.63 18.92 1.81
CA LEU A 87 -9.48 20.00 1.29
C LEU A 87 -10.23 19.57 0.02
N PHE A 88 -9.58 18.86 -0.91
CA PHE A 88 -10.26 18.38 -2.11
C PHE A 88 -11.30 17.29 -1.82
N TYR A 89 -11.06 16.42 -0.84
CA TYR A 89 -12.06 15.49 -0.36
C TYR A 89 -13.28 16.21 0.22
N PHE A 90 -13.07 17.28 0.99
CA PHE A 90 -14.14 18.12 1.50
C PHE A 90 -14.95 18.80 0.39
N LEU A 91 -14.30 19.30 -0.65
CA LEU A 91 -14.97 20.04 -1.72
C LEU A 91 -15.70 19.16 -2.75
N PHE A 92 -15.16 17.96 -3.05
CA PHE A 92 -15.61 17.16 -4.20
C PHE A 92 -15.89 15.68 -3.88
N GLY A 93 -15.75 15.27 -2.62
CA GLY A 93 -15.90 13.88 -2.20
C GLY A 93 -14.63 13.04 -2.40
N VAL A 94 -14.67 11.80 -1.91
CA VAL A 94 -13.50 10.91 -1.81
C VAL A 94 -13.49 9.90 -2.96
N THR A 95 -12.63 10.12 -3.95
CA THR A 95 -12.45 9.25 -5.12
C THR A 95 -10.98 9.23 -5.55
N ASP A 96 -10.62 8.29 -6.42
CA ASP A 96 -9.26 8.25 -6.97
C ASP A 96 -8.92 9.50 -7.79
N ALA A 97 -9.91 10.06 -8.50
CA ALA A 97 -9.74 11.28 -9.27
C ALA A 97 -9.56 12.50 -8.37
N THR A 98 -10.39 12.65 -7.33
CA THR A 98 -10.31 13.80 -6.41
C THR A 98 -9.00 13.82 -5.62
N ALA A 99 -8.46 12.65 -5.28
CA ALA A 99 -7.17 12.51 -4.60
C ALA A 99 -5.99 13.06 -5.44
N ARG A 100 -6.10 13.07 -6.77
CA ARG A 100 -5.07 13.55 -7.71
C ARG A 100 -5.30 14.98 -8.21
N LEU A 101 -6.38 15.66 -7.80
CA LEU A 101 -6.70 17.02 -8.25
C LEU A 101 -5.65 18.05 -7.82
N GLY A 102 -5.17 17.97 -6.58
CA GLY A 102 -4.15 18.87 -6.06
C GLY A 102 -2.85 18.88 -6.88
N PRO A 103 -2.23 17.70 -7.11
CA PRO A 103 -1.07 17.58 -8.01
C PRO A 103 -1.34 18.09 -9.44
N ALA A 104 -2.52 17.82 -10.00
CA ALA A 104 -2.88 18.25 -11.36
C ALA A 104 -2.95 19.77 -11.46
N LEU A 105 -3.58 20.42 -10.48
CA LEU A 105 -3.66 21.88 -10.37
C LEU A 105 -2.27 22.50 -10.15
N ALA A 106 -1.44 21.90 -9.29
CA ALA A 106 -0.06 22.33 -9.11
C ALA A 106 0.73 22.24 -10.43
N GLY A 107 0.53 21.18 -11.22
CA GLY A 107 1.14 21.02 -12.54
C GLY A 107 0.69 22.08 -13.56
N ILE A 108 -0.60 22.46 -13.57
CA ILE A 108 -1.12 23.55 -14.42
C ILE A 108 -0.51 24.88 -13.96
N ALA A 109 -0.45 25.12 -12.65
CA ALA A 109 0.12 26.33 -12.08
C ALA A 109 1.63 26.45 -12.40
N THR A 110 2.38 25.35 -12.40
CA THR A 110 3.80 25.32 -12.81
C THR A 110 3.96 25.77 -14.26
N VAL A 111 3.10 25.34 -15.18
CA VAL A 111 3.12 25.84 -16.57
C VAL A 111 2.78 27.33 -16.63
N TRP A 112 1.74 27.77 -15.90
CA TRP A 112 1.35 29.18 -15.86
C TRP A 112 2.46 30.08 -15.31
N MET A 113 3.23 29.60 -14.32
CA MET A 113 4.35 30.34 -13.74
C MET A 113 5.50 30.60 -14.74
N ALA A 114 5.51 30.00 -15.93
CA ALA A 114 6.42 30.39 -17.00
C ALA A 114 6.04 31.76 -17.64
N TYR A 115 4.75 32.12 -17.66
CA TYR A 115 4.27 33.41 -18.19
C TYR A 115 4.97 34.64 -17.59
N PRO A 116 5.07 34.79 -16.24
CA PRO A 116 5.73 35.95 -15.64
C PRO A 116 7.24 36.02 -15.91
N PHE A 117 7.91 34.89 -16.24
CA PHE A 117 9.33 34.87 -16.59
C PHE A 117 9.65 35.54 -17.94
N ARG A 118 8.65 35.86 -18.77
CA ARG A 118 8.84 36.61 -20.04
C ARG A 118 9.59 37.93 -19.90
N ARG A 119 9.60 38.51 -18.68
CA ARG A 119 10.40 39.70 -18.34
C ARG A 119 11.90 39.48 -18.52
N TRP A 120 12.39 38.27 -18.26
CA TRP A 120 13.82 37.94 -18.29
C TRP A 120 14.24 37.05 -19.44
N ILE A 121 13.34 36.19 -19.94
CA ILE A 121 13.62 35.28 -21.07
C ILE A 121 12.89 35.66 -22.38
N GLY A 122 12.12 36.74 -22.39
CA GLY A 122 11.35 37.20 -23.54
C GLY A 122 9.99 36.52 -23.69
N ARG A 123 9.08 37.14 -24.46
CA ARG A 123 7.73 36.61 -24.72
C ARG A 123 7.77 35.26 -25.42
N THR A 124 8.59 35.16 -26.48
CA THR A 124 8.74 33.91 -27.23
C THR A 124 9.41 32.83 -26.37
N GLY A 125 10.44 33.19 -25.60
CA GLY A 125 11.14 32.24 -24.72
C GLY A 125 10.24 31.68 -23.62
N ALA A 126 9.43 32.52 -22.98
CA ALA A 126 8.47 32.08 -21.97
C ALA A 126 7.37 31.17 -22.55
N LEU A 127 6.85 31.49 -23.74
CA LEU A 127 5.86 30.64 -24.40
C LEU A 127 6.45 29.26 -24.74
N MET A 128 7.68 29.21 -25.27
CA MET A 128 8.36 27.94 -25.54
C MET A 128 8.63 27.14 -24.26
N ALA A 129 9.03 27.80 -23.17
CA ALA A 129 9.17 27.15 -21.88
C ALA A 129 7.84 26.57 -21.37
N GLY A 130 6.72 27.32 -21.49
CA GLY A 130 5.39 26.82 -21.12
C GLY A 130 4.93 25.62 -21.95
N ILE A 131 5.20 25.62 -23.26
CA ILE A 131 4.94 24.48 -24.13
C ILE A 131 5.75 23.26 -23.69
N LEU A 132 7.05 23.43 -23.48
CA LEU A 132 7.95 22.35 -23.04
C LEU A 132 7.55 21.79 -21.66
N LEU A 133 7.15 22.64 -20.70
CA LEU A 133 6.63 22.20 -19.39
C LEU A 133 5.30 21.43 -19.54
N SER A 134 4.48 21.79 -20.53
CA SER A 134 3.19 21.13 -20.77
C SER A 134 3.34 19.72 -21.32
N ILE A 135 4.36 19.50 -22.17
CA ILE A 135 4.60 18.24 -22.88
C ILE A 135 5.75 17.41 -22.30
N SER A 136 6.45 17.88 -21.26
CA SER A 136 7.53 17.11 -20.63
C SER A 136 7.00 15.80 -20.05
N PRO A 137 7.58 14.63 -20.38
CA PRO A 137 7.10 13.36 -19.86
C PRO A 137 7.12 13.29 -18.34
N SER A 138 8.22 13.73 -17.70
CA SER A 138 8.37 13.66 -16.24
C SER A 138 7.39 14.57 -15.51
N LEU A 139 7.25 15.83 -15.95
CA LEU A 139 6.33 16.79 -15.33
C LEU A 139 4.86 16.43 -15.58
N LEU A 140 4.50 16.01 -16.80
CA LEU A 140 3.13 15.61 -17.09
C LEU A 140 2.73 14.39 -16.26
N PHE A 141 3.55 13.34 -16.27
CA PHE A 141 3.29 12.11 -15.54
C PHE A 141 3.17 12.35 -14.03
N HIS A 142 4.14 13.03 -13.41
CA HIS A 142 4.12 13.27 -11.97
C HIS A 142 3.14 14.36 -11.52
N SER A 143 2.57 15.16 -12.44
CA SER A 143 1.44 16.04 -12.13
C SER A 143 0.10 15.32 -12.04
N ARG A 144 0.03 14.04 -12.43
CA ARG A 144 -1.19 13.22 -12.37
C ARG A 144 -1.11 12.12 -11.29
N TYR A 145 -0.17 12.30 -10.36
CA TYR A 145 0.23 11.32 -9.36
C TYR A 145 0.33 12.00 -7.99
N ILE A 146 -0.15 11.38 -6.91
CA ILE A 146 -0.13 12.00 -5.57
C ILE A 146 1.30 12.01 -5.00
N ARG A 147 2.05 13.06 -5.31
CA ARG A 147 3.44 13.24 -4.88
C ARG A 147 3.80 14.69 -4.61
N ASN A 148 4.70 14.89 -3.65
CA ASN A 148 5.18 16.20 -3.22
C ASN A 148 5.99 16.95 -4.31
N ASP A 149 6.64 16.24 -5.22
CA ASP A 149 7.61 16.82 -6.16
C ASP A 149 7.02 17.89 -7.10
N ILE A 150 5.76 17.77 -7.51
CA ILE A 150 5.11 18.78 -8.36
C ILE A 150 4.75 20.07 -7.59
N TYR A 151 4.48 19.97 -6.28
CA TYR A 151 4.28 21.13 -5.43
C TYR A 151 5.59 21.89 -5.21
N ILE A 152 6.69 21.16 -5.02
CA ILE A 152 8.04 21.74 -4.92
C ILE A 152 8.41 22.45 -6.23
N ALA A 153 8.12 21.85 -7.38
CA ALA A 153 8.35 22.45 -8.69
C ALA A 153 7.69 23.84 -8.81
N LEU A 154 6.41 23.93 -8.45
CA LEU A 154 5.65 25.18 -8.39
C LEU A 154 6.28 26.18 -7.40
N CYS A 155 6.57 25.72 -6.18
CA CYS A 155 7.16 26.54 -5.11
C CYS A 155 8.52 27.12 -5.51
N ALA A 156 9.36 26.35 -6.20
CA ALA A 156 10.66 26.79 -6.70
C ALA A 156 10.52 27.87 -7.77
N MET A 157 9.49 27.83 -8.63
CA MET A 157 9.22 28.92 -9.59
C MET A 157 8.74 30.19 -8.90
N ILE A 158 7.86 30.07 -7.88
CA ILE A 158 7.40 31.20 -7.07
C ILE A 158 8.58 31.84 -6.33
N TRP A 159 9.44 31.02 -5.74
CA TRP A 159 10.69 31.45 -5.09
C TRP A 159 11.59 32.20 -6.07
N ALA A 160 11.93 31.58 -7.21
CA ALA A 160 12.81 32.18 -8.21
C ALA A 160 12.23 33.51 -8.74
N TYR A 161 10.91 33.57 -8.95
CA TYR A 161 10.25 34.79 -9.38
C TYR A 161 10.33 35.90 -8.32
N GLY A 162 9.98 35.61 -7.06
CA GLY A 162 10.07 36.57 -5.95
C GLY A 162 11.50 37.10 -5.76
N LEU A 163 12.50 36.21 -5.83
CA LEU A 163 13.92 36.55 -5.77
C LEU A 163 14.30 37.58 -6.84
N PHE A 164 14.05 37.28 -8.12
CA PHE A 164 14.47 38.18 -9.21
C PHE A 164 13.65 39.46 -9.29
N ARG A 165 12.37 39.45 -8.88
CA ARG A 165 11.56 40.68 -8.75
C ARG A 165 12.07 41.59 -7.64
N TYR A 166 12.58 41.01 -6.55
CA TYR A 166 13.25 41.81 -5.51
C TYR A 166 14.57 42.39 -6.03
N LEU A 167 15.38 41.62 -6.75
CA LEU A 167 16.62 42.13 -7.37
C LEU A 167 16.36 43.23 -8.41
N GLU A 168 15.19 43.21 -9.07
CA GLU A 168 14.73 44.24 -10.01
C GLU A 168 14.35 45.56 -9.33
N GLY A 169 13.35 45.52 -8.44
CA GLY A 169 12.70 46.73 -7.93
C GLY A 169 12.96 47.03 -6.45
N ARG A 170 13.58 46.11 -5.72
CA ARG A 170 13.83 46.18 -4.26
C ARG A 170 12.58 46.45 -3.41
N ASP A 171 11.40 46.08 -3.93
CA ASP A 171 10.14 46.16 -3.22
C ASP A 171 9.97 44.90 -2.34
N LYS A 172 9.76 45.12 -1.04
CA LYS A 172 9.63 44.07 -0.04
C LYS A 172 8.47 43.10 -0.31
N ARG A 173 7.44 43.50 -1.06
CA ARG A 173 6.33 42.60 -1.45
C ARG A 173 6.83 41.35 -2.16
N TRP A 174 7.92 41.45 -2.92
CA TRP A 174 8.51 40.31 -3.62
C TRP A 174 9.30 39.38 -2.69
N LEU A 175 9.82 39.89 -1.56
CA LEU A 175 10.38 39.05 -0.50
C LEU A 175 9.30 38.23 0.20
N TYR A 176 8.12 38.81 0.46
CA TYR A 176 7.00 38.05 1.01
C TYR A 176 6.56 36.92 0.06
N MET A 177 6.50 37.19 -1.26
CA MET A 177 6.23 36.14 -2.26
C MET A 177 7.33 35.07 -2.30
N MET A 178 8.60 35.49 -2.25
CA MET A 178 9.76 34.59 -2.19
C MET A 178 9.68 33.65 -0.98
N VAL A 179 9.49 34.22 0.22
CA VAL A 179 9.41 33.48 1.48
C VAL A 179 8.18 32.58 1.54
N THR A 180 7.06 32.99 0.93
CA THR A 180 5.88 32.13 0.78
C THR A 180 6.20 30.90 -0.06
N GLY A 181 6.83 31.07 -1.24
CA GLY A 181 7.29 29.94 -2.05
C GLY A 181 8.31 29.05 -1.32
N MET A 182 9.18 29.64 -0.51
CA MET A 182 10.12 28.88 0.33
C MET A 182 9.40 27.99 1.33
N VAL A 183 8.55 28.57 2.20
CA VAL A 183 7.93 27.83 3.30
C VAL A 183 7.03 26.71 2.79
N PHE A 184 6.20 26.97 1.76
CA PHE A 184 5.34 25.94 1.17
C PHE A 184 6.15 24.79 0.56
N GLY A 185 7.35 25.04 0.05
CA GLY A 185 8.25 23.97 -0.37
C GLY A 185 8.81 23.16 0.82
N PHE A 186 9.18 23.82 1.91
CA PHE A 186 9.70 23.15 3.12
C PHE A 186 8.66 22.27 3.81
N ILE A 187 7.39 22.70 3.83
CA ILE A 187 6.28 21.87 4.33
C ILE A 187 5.76 20.87 3.28
N ALA A 188 6.34 20.82 2.07
CA ALA A 188 6.02 19.80 1.08
C ALA A 188 7.00 18.62 1.16
N LYS A 189 8.32 18.87 1.15
CA LYS A 189 9.34 17.82 1.23
C LYS A 189 10.73 18.38 1.53
N GLU A 190 11.58 17.53 2.11
CA GLU A 190 12.96 17.79 2.49
C GLU A 190 13.87 18.15 1.30
N ASN A 191 13.55 17.69 0.08
CA ASN A 191 14.30 18.07 -1.12
C ASN A 191 14.38 19.59 -1.34
N GLN A 192 13.52 20.37 -0.69
CA GLN A 192 13.60 21.83 -0.69
C GLN A 192 14.92 22.38 -0.13
N PHE A 193 15.64 21.63 0.73
CA PHE A 193 16.98 22.00 1.18
C PHE A 193 17.96 22.11 0.00
N ILE A 194 17.86 21.21 -0.99
CA ILE A 194 18.68 21.27 -2.21
C ILE A 194 18.34 22.54 -3.01
N THR A 195 17.06 22.85 -3.21
CA THR A 195 16.63 24.10 -3.87
C THR A 195 17.18 25.33 -3.14
N GLY A 196 17.13 25.34 -1.81
CA GLY A 196 17.72 26.41 -0.99
C GLY A 196 19.23 26.55 -1.18
N ALA A 197 19.96 25.43 -1.23
CA ALA A 197 21.39 25.44 -1.51
C ALA A 197 21.71 25.97 -2.92
N ILE A 198 20.94 25.57 -3.94
CA ILE A 198 21.10 26.04 -5.33
C ILE A 198 20.89 27.56 -5.41
N PHE A 199 19.80 28.06 -4.83
CA PHE A 199 19.44 29.48 -4.94
C PHE A 199 20.34 30.33 -4.05
N GLY A 200 20.67 29.84 -2.85
CA GLY A 200 21.57 30.48 -1.89
C GLY A 200 22.98 30.62 -2.44
N SER A 201 23.56 29.54 -2.97
CA SER A 201 24.88 29.57 -3.59
C SER A 201 24.94 30.52 -4.79
N PHE A 202 23.86 30.61 -5.59
CA PHE A 202 23.77 31.57 -6.67
C PHE A 202 23.79 33.02 -6.18
N VAL A 203 22.97 33.39 -5.19
CA VAL A 203 22.91 34.79 -4.72
C VAL A 203 24.18 35.21 -3.98
N VAL A 204 24.82 34.29 -3.25
CA VAL A 204 26.15 34.51 -2.65
C VAL A 204 27.19 34.72 -3.76
N GLY A 205 27.21 33.82 -4.75
CA GLY A 205 28.09 33.93 -5.91
C GLY A 205 27.88 35.22 -6.70
N LEU A 206 26.63 35.66 -6.86
CA LEU A 206 26.29 36.91 -7.54
C LEU A 206 26.78 38.14 -6.76
N ALA A 207 26.61 38.15 -5.43
CA ALA A 207 27.12 39.23 -4.58
C ALA A 207 28.65 39.32 -4.63
N ALA A 208 29.34 38.17 -4.52
CA ALA A 208 30.80 38.09 -4.64
C ALA A 208 31.29 38.50 -6.03
N TRP A 209 30.63 38.04 -7.09
CA TRP A 209 30.95 38.38 -8.48
C TRP A 209 30.85 39.89 -8.73
N ARG A 210 29.78 40.53 -8.26
CA ARG A 210 29.60 41.98 -8.41
C ARG A 210 30.65 42.76 -7.60
N ALA A 211 31.00 42.29 -6.41
CA ALA A 211 32.06 42.90 -5.63
C ALA A 211 33.42 42.82 -6.35
N PHE A 212 33.75 41.66 -6.91
CA PHE A 212 35.01 41.45 -7.61
C PHE A 212 35.08 42.18 -8.97
N THR A 213 34.03 42.12 -9.78
CA THR A 213 34.05 42.63 -11.16
C THR A 213 33.66 44.09 -11.30
N LYS A 214 32.81 44.60 -10.39
CA LYS A 214 32.30 45.98 -10.43
C LYS A 214 32.80 46.85 -9.28
N GLY A 215 33.56 46.28 -8.34
CA GLY A 215 34.01 46.99 -7.14
C GLY A 215 32.86 47.40 -6.20
N GLU A 216 31.69 46.78 -6.34
CA GLU A 216 30.53 47.08 -5.50
C GLU A 216 30.73 46.51 -4.08
N SER A 217 30.27 47.21 -3.05
CA SER A 217 30.36 46.67 -1.69
C SER A 217 29.35 45.54 -1.49
N ILE A 218 29.82 44.39 -0.97
CA ILE A 218 28.95 43.27 -0.58
C ILE A 218 27.90 43.73 0.45
N PHE A 219 28.28 44.62 1.35
CA PHE A 219 27.43 45.14 2.42
C PHE A 219 26.29 46.04 1.94
N SER A 220 26.32 46.51 0.69
CA SER A 220 25.23 47.25 0.04
C SER A 220 24.52 46.43 -1.04
N SER A 221 24.86 45.15 -1.19
CA SER A 221 24.35 44.30 -2.26
C SER A 221 22.97 43.72 -1.91
N PRO A 222 21.94 43.91 -2.77
CA PRO A 222 20.64 43.26 -2.58
C PRO A 222 20.72 41.72 -2.60
N ALA A 223 21.69 41.16 -3.32
CA ALA A 223 21.91 39.72 -3.35
C ALA A 223 22.45 39.21 -2.01
N ALA A 224 23.27 40.01 -1.31
CA ALA A 224 23.74 39.68 0.04
C ALA A 224 22.60 39.79 1.07
N ASP A 225 21.74 40.81 0.96
CA ASP A 225 20.53 40.92 1.79
C ASP A 225 19.65 39.66 1.66
N VAL A 226 19.38 39.20 0.44
CA VAL A 226 18.60 37.98 0.21
C VAL A 226 19.30 36.73 0.73
N ALA A 227 20.62 36.62 0.56
CA ALA A 227 21.39 35.48 1.07
C ALA A 227 21.26 35.36 2.60
N VAL A 228 21.36 36.47 3.33
CA VAL A 228 21.20 36.51 4.79
C VAL A 228 19.78 36.17 5.20
N ILE A 229 18.76 36.71 4.52
CA ILE A 229 17.35 36.36 4.77
C ILE A 229 17.15 34.85 4.58
N MET A 230 17.58 34.29 3.46
CA MET A 230 17.43 32.85 3.19
C MET A 230 18.13 31.99 4.25
N LEU A 231 19.38 32.32 4.57
CA LEU A 231 20.16 31.58 5.57
C LEU A 231 19.47 31.60 6.93
N THR A 232 19.09 32.77 7.42
CA THR A 232 18.52 32.95 8.77
C THR A 232 17.13 32.34 8.91
N LEU A 233 16.32 32.29 7.85
CA LEU A 233 15.03 31.61 7.86
C LEU A 233 15.16 30.08 7.91
N ILE A 234 16.16 29.52 7.21
CA ILE A 234 16.38 28.08 7.09
C ILE A 234 17.17 27.53 8.28
N LEU A 235 18.03 28.34 8.91
CA LEU A 235 18.97 27.88 9.94
C LEU A 235 18.32 27.01 11.04
N PRO A 236 17.14 27.33 11.62
CA PRO A 236 16.58 26.48 12.66
C PRO A 236 16.24 25.04 12.21
N PHE A 237 15.99 24.83 10.92
CA PHE A 237 15.81 23.47 10.36
C PHE A 237 17.12 22.66 10.30
N THR A 238 18.29 23.28 10.46
CA THR A 238 19.58 22.58 10.43
C THR A 238 19.98 22.00 11.79
N ALA A 239 19.13 22.09 12.82
CA ALA A 239 19.39 21.51 14.12
C ALA A 239 19.77 20.00 14.08
N PRO A 240 19.19 19.15 13.21
CA PRO A 240 19.62 17.76 13.04
C PRO A 240 21.10 17.58 12.67
N VAL A 241 21.71 18.54 11.98
CA VAL A 241 23.14 18.48 11.67
C VAL A 241 23.98 18.59 12.95
N LEU A 242 23.51 19.37 13.94
CA LEU A 242 24.17 19.44 15.26
C LEU A 242 23.94 18.17 16.08
N HIS A 243 22.82 17.48 15.90
CA HIS A 243 22.62 16.15 16.50
C HIS A 243 23.70 15.18 16.04
N GLU A 244 23.92 15.08 14.72
CA GLU A 244 24.97 14.23 14.13
C GLU A 244 26.37 14.60 14.65
N ILE A 245 26.71 15.89 14.68
CA ILE A 245 28.02 16.36 15.19
C ILE A 245 28.23 16.00 16.67
N LEU A 246 27.16 16.00 17.48
CA LEU A 246 27.18 15.66 18.89
C LEU A 246 27.01 14.16 19.17
N GLY A 247 26.82 13.34 18.12
CA GLY A 247 26.56 11.90 18.24
C GLY A 247 25.19 11.57 18.85
N TRP A 248 24.21 12.46 18.71
CA TRP A 248 22.84 12.25 19.16
C TRP A 248 21.97 11.79 18.00
N ASP A 249 21.06 10.85 18.25
CA ASP A 249 20.08 10.43 17.24
C ASP A 249 19.06 11.56 16.99
N PRO A 250 18.94 12.09 15.75
CA PRO A 250 17.97 13.12 15.41
C PRO A 250 16.52 12.61 15.42
N MET A 251 16.30 11.28 15.35
CA MET A 251 14.97 10.65 15.38
C MET A 251 14.50 10.28 16.79
N ALA A 252 15.38 10.30 17.79
CA ALA A 252 15.05 9.92 19.16
C ALA A 252 14.00 10.87 19.77
N LYS A 253 12.84 10.31 20.11
CA LYS A 253 11.72 11.02 20.79
C LYS A 253 11.13 10.21 21.95
N ALA A 254 11.71 9.07 22.27
CA ALA A 254 11.17 8.13 23.25
C ALA A 254 11.15 8.72 24.67
N THR A 255 12.04 9.67 24.99
CA THR A 255 12.11 10.29 26.32
C THR A 255 11.89 11.80 26.29
N SER A 256 11.40 12.36 27.39
CA SER A 256 11.30 13.83 27.57
C SER A 256 12.66 14.51 27.45
N THR A 257 13.75 13.83 27.79
CA THR A 257 15.13 14.31 27.67
C THR A 257 15.53 14.50 26.21
N ASP A 258 15.21 13.55 25.34
CA ASP A 258 15.55 13.63 23.91
C ASP A 258 14.80 14.78 23.22
N PHE A 259 13.53 14.97 23.59
CA PHE A 259 12.73 16.11 23.15
C PHE A 259 13.35 17.44 23.62
N LEU A 260 13.71 17.56 24.90
CA LEU A 260 14.31 18.79 25.44
C LEU A 260 15.67 19.11 24.81
N ARG A 261 16.52 18.11 24.55
CA ARG A 261 17.79 18.27 23.83
C ARG A 261 17.56 18.83 22.43
N SER A 262 16.62 18.23 21.69
CA SER A 262 16.27 18.64 20.33
C SER A 262 15.76 20.07 20.29
N MET A 263 14.82 20.42 21.17
CA MET A 263 14.28 21.78 21.26
C MET A 263 15.33 22.79 21.73
N GLY A 264 16.25 22.39 22.61
CA GLY A 264 17.39 23.20 23.03
C GLY A 264 18.32 23.56 21.87
N LEU A 265 18.63 22.59 20.99
CA LEU A 265 19.43 22.85 19.78
C LEU A 265 18.68 23.75 18.78
N VAL A 266 17.39 23.49 18.55
CA VAL A 266 16.56 24.37 17.70
C VAL A 266 16.55 25.80 18.25
N ALA A 267 16.39 25.98 19.56
CA ALA A 267 16.42 27.29 20.20
C ALA A 267 17.79 27.98 20.06
N ALA A 268 18.89 27.24 20.25
CA ALA A 268 20.25 27.76 20.09
C ALA A 268 20.52 28.21 18.65
N VAL A 269 20.13 27.40 17.66
CA VAL A 269 20.31 27.72 16.23
C VAL A 269 19.38 28.89 15.82
N THR A 270 18.18 28.97 16.39
CA THR A 270 17.29 30.12 16.21
C THR A 270 17.89 31.40 16.79
N ALA A 271 18.49 31.33 17.98
CA ALA A 271 19.20 32.47 18.57
C ALA A 271 20.40 32.91 17.72
N LEU A 272 21.14 31.96 17.14
CA LEU A 272 22.19 32.25 16.17
C LEU A 272 21.64 32.94 14.92
N ALA A 273 20.53 32.47 14.37
CA ALA A 273 19.87 33.10 13.22
C ALA A 273 19.46 34.54 13.51
N ILE A 274 18.86 34.79 14.68
CA ILE A 274 18.50 36.13 15.15
C ILE A 274 19.77 36.99 15.29
N GLY A 275 20.83 36.46 15.93
CA GLY A 275 22.09 37.17 16.10
C GLY A 275 22.74 37.58 14.76
N LEU A 276 22.76 36.67 13.78
CA LEU A 276 23.25 36.95 12.43
C LEU A 276 22.41 38.02 11.72
N ALA A 277 21.08 37.96 11.84
CA ALA A 277 20.20 38.96 11.26
C ALA A 277 20.39 40.34 11.91
N VAL A 278 20.48 40.40 13.25
CA VAL A 278 20.74 41.63 14.00
C VAL A 278 22.10 42.22 13.61
N ALA A 279 23.16 41.40 13.56
CA ALA A 279 24.48 41.83 13.13
C ALA A 279 24.46 42.37 11.69
N TRP A 280 23.76 41.69 10.78
CA TRP A 280 23.61 42.15 9.41
C TRP A 280 22.88 43.48 9.33
N PHE A 281 21.65 43.56 9.82
CA PHE A 281 20.77 44.72 9.61
C PHE A 281 21.12 45.95 10.47
N LEU A 282 21.80 45.78 11.61
CA LEU A 282 22.18 46.91 12.47
C LEU A 282 23.64 47.35 12.33
N ALA A 283 24.58 46.45 12.00
CA ALA A 283 26.01 46.75 12.06
C ALA A 283 26.74 46.61 10.71
N LEU A 284 26.48 45.53 9.96
CA LEU A 284 27.26 45.22 8.76
C LEU A 284 26.68 45.85 7.49
N ARG A 285 25.37 45.81 7.32
CA ARG A 285 24.66 46.27 6.13
C ARG A 285 24.77 47.78 5.99
N LYS A 286 25.17 48.24 4.81
CA LYS A 286 25.23 49.65 4.45
C LYS A 286 23.98 50.03 3.67
N PRO A 287 23.18 51.00 4.12
CA PRO A 287 22.00 51.46 3.39
C PRO A 287 22.39 51.94 1.99
N ASP A 288 21.68 51.46 0.97
CA ASP A 288 21.82 52.00 -0.38
C ASP A 288 20.94 53.25 -0.51
N PRO A 289 21.51 54.45 -0.76
CA PRO A 289 20.75 55.69 -0.86
C PRO A 289 19.74 55.70 -2.02
N LYS A 290 19.82 54.74 -2.95
CA LYS A 290 18.94 54.65 -4.13
C LYS A 290 17.71 53.74 -3.92
N ALA A 291 17.54 53.16 -2.74
CA ALA A 291 16.48 52.18 -2.48
C ALA A 291 15.85 52.35 -1.08
N PRO A 292 14.58 51.91 -0.87
CA PRO A 292 14.00 51.87 0.46
C PRO A 292 14.86 50.96 1.37
N PRO A 293 15.21 51.38 2.59
CA PRO A 293 16.01 50.56 3.47
C PRO A 293 15.21 49.35 3.94
N LEU A 294 15.73 48.14 3.67
CA LEU A 294 15.25 46.94 4.36
C LEU A 294 15.63 47.04 5.84
N SER A 295 14.65 46.93 6.73
CA SER A 295 14.85 47.06 8.17
C SER A 295 14.91 45.69 8.87
N LEU A 296 15.42 45.67 10.10
CA LEU A 296 15.32 44.50 10.97
C LEU A 296 13.85 44.08 11.20
N GLY A 297 12.93 45.05 11.24
CA GLY A 297 11.49 44.78 11.37
C GLY A 297 10.91 44.07 10.14
N ASP A 298 11.39 44.37 8.93
CA ASP A 298 10.97 43.65 7.72
C ASP A 298 11.47 42.20 7.75
N TRP A 299 12.72 41.96 8.17
CA TRP A 299 13.24 40.60 8.39
C TRP A 299 12.43 39.84 9.45
N ALA A 300 12.12 40.47 10.58
CA ALA A 300 11.32 39.85 11.64
C ALA A 300 9.92 39.46 11.12
N GLY A 301 9.30 40.31 10.30
CA GLY A 301 8.03 40.00 9.64
C GLY A 301 8.12 38.78 8.70
N LEU A 302 9.22 38.62 7.97
CA LEU A 302 9.47 37.44 7.12
C LEU A 302 9.73 36.18 7.97
N MET A 303 10.46 36.30 9.07
CA MET A 303 10.71 35.21 10.03
C MET A 303 9.40 34.70 10.65
N VAL A 304 8.53 35.63 11.09
CA VAL A 304 7.21 35.28 11.62
C VAL A 304 6.35 34.63 10.53
N LEU A 305 6.31 35.17 9.31
CA LEU A 305 5.53 34.56 8.22
C LEU A 305 5.97 33.13 7.94
N PHE A 306 7.28 32.91 7.78
CA PHE A 306 7.85 31.61 7.46
C PHE A 306 7.56 30.60 8.56
N TRP A 307 7.87 30.93 9.81
CA TRP A 307 7.69 29.99 10.91
C TRP A 307 6.22 29.82 11.31
N ALA A 308 5.37 30.84 11.22
CA ALA A 308 3.95 30.67 11.50
C ALA A 308 3.32 29.63 10.55
N ILE A 309 3.61 29.70 9.25
CA ILE A 309 3.11 28.72 8.28
C ILE A 309 3.70 27.33 8.56
N ALA A 310 5.03 27.23 8.75
CA ALA A 310 5.68 25.95 9.02
C ALA A 310 5.10 25.27 10.28
N LEU A 311 4.98 26.03 11.38
CA LEU A 311 4.47 25.56 12.65
C LEU A 311 3.02 25.09 12.54
N LEU A 312 2.14 25.88 11.90
CA LEU A 312 0.74 25.50 11.74
C LEU A 312 0.60 24.19 10.98
N PHE A 313 1.32 23.99 9.87
CA PHE A 313 1.19 22.78 9.07
C PHE A 313 1.81 21.55 9.76
N PHE A 314 3.01 21.67 10.34
CA PHE A 314 3.65 20.53 11.02
C PHE A 314 2.90 20.09 12.28
N THR A 315 2.22 21.01 12.96
CA THR A 315 1.42 20.71 14.16
C THR A 315 -0.05 20.42 13.86
N THR A 316 -0.43 20.33 12.58
CA THR A 316 -1.81 20.09 12.16
C THR A 316 -2.76 21.11 12.79
N PHE A 317 -2.42 22.39 12.59
CA PHE A 317 -3.08 23.56 13.18
C PHE A 317 -3.18 23.49 14.71
N LEU A 318 -2.04 23.18 15.36
CA LEU A 318 -1.86 23.10 16.81
C LEU A 318 -2.59 21.94 17.52
N THR A 319 -3.23 21.04 16.78
CA THR A 319 -3.83 19.83 17.35
C THR A 319 -2.79 18.80 17.80
N ASN A 320 -1.60 18.82 17.17
CA ASN A 320 -0.45 17.99 17.53
C ASN A 320 0.82 18.84 17.70
N ALA A 321 0.81 19.76 18.67
CA ALA A 321 1.90 20.72 18.85
C ALA A 321 3.24 20.08 19.22
N ARG A 322 3.26 19.15 20.19
CA ARG A 322 4.50 18.55 20.70
C ARG A 322 5.18 17.69 19.64
N ASP A 323 4.48 16.68 19.14
CA ASP A 323 5.09 15.70 18.25
C ASP A 323 5.29 16.30 16.85
N GLY A 324 4.36 17.13 16.39
CA GLY A 324 4.49 17.86 15.12
C GLY A 324 5.70 18.78 15.06
N LEU A 325 6.05 19.48 16.14
CA LEU A 325 7.29 20.26 16.23
C LEU A 325 8.54 19.39 16.13
N ALA A 326 8.56 18.29 16.88
CA ALA A 326 9.68 17.37 16.91
C ALA A 326 9.85 16.64 15.58
N THR A 327 8.77 16.21 14.93
CA THR A 327 8.78 15.53 13.63
C THR A 327 9.00 16.51 12.48
N GLY A 328 8.45 17.71 12.53
CA GLY A 328 8.60 18.70 11.46
C GLY A 328 9.98 19.35 11.41
N VAL A 329 10.41 19.95 12.52
CA VAL A 329 11.63 20.79 12.53
C VAL A 329 12.91 19.96 12.59
N VAL A 330 12.91 18.91 13.42
CA VAL A 330 14.08 18.04 13.62
C VAL A 330 13.91 16.73 12.83
N GLY A 331 12.71 16.15 12.88
CA GLY A 331 12.41 14.86 12.25
C GLY A 331 12.58 14.82 10.74
N SER A 332 12.12 15.85 10.01
CA SER A 332 12.15 15.87 8.54
C SER A 332 13.58 15.74 8.00
N LEU A 333 14.45 16.71 8.33
CA LEU A 333 15.84 16.68 7.88
C LEU A 333 16.62 15.51 8.48
N GLY A 334 16.38 15.13 9.75
CA GLY A 334 17.04 13.98 10.37
C GLY A 334 16.71 12.65 9.66
N TYR A 335 15.45 12.42 9.31
CA TYR A 335 15.06 11.25 8.52
C TYR A 335 15.69 11.29 7.13
N TRP A 336 15.66 12.44 6.46
CA TRP A 336 16.27 12.56 5.12
C TRP A 336 17.78 12.32 5.12
N LEU A 337 18.50 12.72 6.17
CA LEU A 337 19.93 12.43 6.37
C LEU A 337 20.17 10.92 6.54
N SER A 338 19.38 10.23 7.37
CA SER A 338 19.53 8.78 7.55
C SER A 338 19.23 7.98 6.27
N GLN A 339 18.32 8.46 5.42
CA GLN A 339 18.06 7.85 4.12
C GLN A 339 19.25 7.93 3.14
N GLN A 340 20.18 8.87 3.32
CA GLN A 340 21.37 8.96 2.45
C GLN A 340 22.32 7.78 2.67
N GLU A 341 22.42 7.24 3.89
CA GLU A 341 23.29 6.10 4.22
C GLU A 341 22.78 4.78 3.65
N VAL A 342 21.46 4.59 3.65
CA VAL A 342 20.81 3.38 3.13
C VAL A 342 20.80 3.34 1.59
N ALA A 343 21.04 4.48 0.93
CA ALA A 343 21.03 4.63 -0.52
C ALA A 343 19.78 4.01 -1.18
N ARG A 344 18.58 4.45 -0.74
CA ARG A 344 17.28 3.87 -1.12
C ARG A 344 17.19 3.67 -2.65
N GLY A 345 16.92 2.42 -3.06
CA GLY A 345 16.84 2.00 -4.47
C GLY A 345 18.17 1.59 -5.10
N SER A 346 19.30 1.79 -4.40
CA SER A 346 20.67 1.40 -4.78
C SER A 346 21.03 1.74 -6.23
N GLN A 347 20.62 2.93 -6.69
CA GLN A 347 20.75 3.34 -8.09
C GLN A 347 22.19 3.78 -8.44
N PRO A 348 22.70 3.44 -9.64
CA PRO A 348 24.04 3.82 -10.07
C PRO A 348 24.20 5.33 -10.27
N TRP A 349 25.44 5.81 -10.35
CA TRP A 349 25.74 7.24 -10.54
C TRP A 349 25.18 7.82 -11.85
N TYR A 350 25.05 7.01 -12.91
CA TYR A 350 24.49 7.43 -14.19
C TYR A 350 22.96 7.27 -14.29
N TYR A 351 22.26 6.98 -13.18
CA TYR A 351 20.82 6.72 -13.19
C TYR A 351 20.00 7.84 -13.84
N TYR A 352 20.22 9.10 -13.43
CA TYR A 352 19.51 10.23 -14.03
C TYR A 352 19.97 10.53 -15.45
N PHE A 353 21.21 10.18 -15.82
CA PHE A 353 21.66 10.27 -17.21
C PHE A 353 20.87 9.31 -18.12
N LEU A 354 20.68 8.06 -17.68
CA LEU A 354 19.83 7.09 -18.36
C LEU A 354 18.41 7.63 -18.52
N LEU A 355 17.76 8.01 -17.42
CA LEU A 355 16.36 8.43 -17.47
C LEU A 355 16.17 9.71 -18.30
N THR A 356 17.06 10.70 -18.17
CA THR A 356 16.94 11.97 -18.92
C THR A 356 17.14 11.73 -20.41
N THR A 357 18.01 10.82 -20.82
CA THR A 357 18.20 10.50 -22.24
C THR A 357 16.96 9.81 -22.83
N ILE A 358 16.23 9.06 -22.01
CA ILE A 358 15.02 8.34 -22.39
C ILE A 358 13.78 9.26 -22.46
N TYR A 359 13.64 10.20 -21.52
CA TYR A 359 12.42 11.02 -21.38
C TYR A 359 12.63 12.50 -21.70
N GLU A 360 13.73 13.10 -21.26
CA GLU A 360 13.97 14.55 -21.31
C GLU A 360 15.09 14.94 -22.31
N PHE A 361 15.23 14.18 -23.40
CA PHE A 361 16.25 14.41 -24.43
C PHE A 361 16.12 15.80 -25.09
N LEU A 362 14.90 16.31 -25.29
CA LEU A 362 14.67 17.60 -25.94
C LEU A 362 15.18 18.76 -25.06
N PRO A 363 14.76 18.90 -23.78
CA PRO A 363 15.35 19.89 -22.87
C PRO A 363 16.85 19.73 -22.71
N THR A 364 17.37 18.49 -22.72
CA THR A 364 18.82 18.22 -22.65
C THR A 364 19.56 18.83 -23.85
N LEU A 365 19.14 18.50 -25.07
CA LEU A 365 19.78 19.00 -26.30
C LEU A 365 19.65 20.53 -26.43
N LEU A 366 18.49 21.09 -26.05
CA LEU A 366 18.28 22.54 -26.02
C LEU A 366 19.20 23.21 -25.00
N THR A 367 19.42 22.59 -23.83
CA THR A 367 20.32 23.11 -22.79
C THR A 367 21.77 23.09 -23.26
N LEU A 368 22.24 22.00 -23.87
CA LEU A 368 23.60 21.93 -24.42
C LEU A 368 23.83 22.98 -25.51
N ALA A 369 22.87 23.13 -26.44
CA ALA A 369 22.95 24.15 -27.48
C ALA A 369 22.90 25.59 -26.92
N GLY A 370 22.03 25.82 -25.93
CA GLY A 370 21.91 27.10 -25.23
C GLY A 370 23.15 27.47 -24.44
N ALA A 371 23.78 26.52 -23.74
CA ALA A 371 25.00 26.73 -22.98
C ALA A 371 26.18 27.07 -23.91
N ALA A 372 26.33 26.34 -25.02
CA ALA A 372 27.33 26.66 -26.05
C ALA A 372 27.11 28.05 -26.66
N ALA A 373 25.85 28.45 -26.87
CA ALA A 373 25.52 29.79 -27.35
C ALA A 373 25.76 30.89 -26.30
N LEU A 374 25.52 30.60 -25.03
CA LEU A 374 25.78 31.50 -23.91
C LEU A 374 27.29 31.77 -23.79
N LEU A 375 28.12 30.72 -23.75
CA LEU A 375 29.59 30.84 -23.64
C LEU A 375 30.20 31.69 -24.76
N ARG A 376 29.69 31.58 -25.99
CA ARG A 376 30.14 32.41 -27.13
C ARG A 376 29.72 33.88 -27.03
N GLY A 377 28.62 34.18 -26.33
CA GLY A 377 28.05 35.53 -26.23
C GLY A 377 28.44 36.29 -24.96
N PHE A 378 28.69 35.58 -23.86
CA PHE A 378 28.81 36.14 -22.51
C PHE A 378 30.01 37.09 -22.34
N PHE A 379 31.11 36.88 -23.07
CA PHE A 379 32.28 37.78 -23.05
C PHE A 379 32.09 39.09 -23.84
N GLY A 380 30.95 39.29 -24.50
CA GLY A 380 30.67 40.52 -25.23
C GLY A 380 30.19 41.64 -24.30
N LYS A 381 30.90 42.79 -24.28
CA LYS A 381 30.54 44.02 -23.52
C LYS A 381 29.11 44.54 -23.76
N ASN A 382 28.42 44.06 -24.79
CA ASN A 382 27.07 44.47 -25.18
C ASN A 382 26.11 43.29 -25.42
N TRP A 383 26.24 42.20 -24.68
CA TRP A 383 25.32 41.08 -24.81
C TRP A 383 23.98 41.33 -24.07
N ASP A 384 22.86 41.05 -24.74
CA ASP A 384 21.53 40.97 -24.14
C ASP A 384 20.95 39.58 -24.47
N PRO A 385 20.48 38.82 -23.47
CA PRO A 385 19.85 37.53 -23.72
C PRO A 385 18.52 37.64 -24.48
N VAL A 386 17.83 38.79 -24.44
CA VAL A 386 16.51 38.98 -25.06
C VAL A 386 16.55 40.12 -26.08
N ALA A 387 15.92 39.93 -27.24
CA ALA A 387 15.85 40.98 -28.26
C ALA A 387 14.81 42.04 -27.85
N LYS A 388 15.08 43.34 -28.08
CA LYS A 388 14.16 44.44 -27.73
C LYS A 388 12.70 44.22 -28.17
N GLY A 389 12.48 43.74 -29.39
CA GLY A 389 11.12 43.47 -29.90
C GLY A 389 10.43 42.23 -29.31
N ASP A 390 11.14 41.38 -28.54
CA ASP A 390 10.57 40.23 -27.83
C ASP A 390 10.30 40.54 -26.35
N LEU A 391 10.75 41.70 -25.86
CA LEU A 391 10.41 42.16 -24.52
C LEU A 391 8.91 42.47 -24.42
N PRO A 392 8.27 42.21 -23.28
CA PRO A 392 6.91 42.68 -23.03
C PRO A 392 6.88 44.23 -23.03
N ALA A 393 5.73 44.82 -23.34
CA ALA A 393 5.52 46.26 -23.18
C ALA A 393 5.67 46.60 -21.69
N PHE A 394 6.81 47.17 -21.30
CA PHE A 394 7.06 47.54 -19.92
C PHE A 394 6.27 48.80 -19.57
N VAL A 395 5.48 48.73 -18.50
CA VAL A 395 5.24 49.92 -17.67
C VAL A 395 6.47 50.02 -16.77
N PRO A 396 7.32 51.04 -16.89
CA PRO A 396 8.41 51.23 -15.94
C PRO A 396 7.79 51.29 -14.54
N LEU A 397 8.28 50.46 -13.61
CA LEU A 397 8.01 50.68 -12.20
C LEU A 397 8.55 52.08 -11.89
N ALA A 398 7.65 53.03 -11.66
CA ALA A 398 8.03 54.39 -11.29
C ALA A 398 9.00 54.29 -10.11
N VAL A 399 10.26 54.66 -10.35
CA VAL A 399 11.20 54.92 -9.28
C VAL A 399 10.56 56.05 -8.49
N ASN A 400 10.07 55.73 -7.30
CA ASN A 400 9.50 56.72 -6.38
C ASN A 400 10.65 57.60 -5.90
N THR A 401 11.08 58.57 -6.71
CA THR A 401 11.92 59.67 -6.23
C THR A 401 11.02 60.59 -5.45
N GLY A 402 10.86 60.27 -4.17
CA GLY A 402 10.18 61.13 -3.21
C GLY A 402 10.87 62.51 -3.15
N GLY A 403 10.07 63.54 -3.39
CA GLY A 403 10.22 64.87 -2.79
C GLY A 403 11.40 65.73 -3.25
N ALA A 404 11.25 66.40 -4.39
CA ALA A 404 11.79 67.74 -4.56
C ALA A 404 10.70 68.64 -5.18
N THR A 405 10.10 69.47 -4.33
CA THR A 405 9.17 70.54 -4.71
C THR A 405 9.86 71.55 -5.61
N GLY A 406 9.28 71.90 -6.76
CA GLY A 406 9.77 73.04 -7.54
C GLY A 406 9.28 73.15 -8.98
N LYS A 407 8.12 73.81 -9.15
CA LYS A 407 7.70 74.68 -10.28
C LYS A 407 7.73 74.13 -11.72
N SER A 408 6.55 74.17 -12.31
CA SER A 408 6.31 74.09 -13.75
C SER A 408 7.10 75.15 -14.53
N ALA A 409 7.73 74.75 -15.61
CA ALA A 409 7.96 75.62 -16.76
C ALA A 409 7.68 74.83 -18.05
N ARG A 410 6.78 75.41 -18.84
CA ARG A 410 6.30 74.95 -20.13
C ARG A 410 7.40 75.29 -21.15
N GLY A 411 7.98 74.29 -21.80
CA GLY A 411 8.99 74.49 -22.85
C GLY A 411 9.02 73.32 -23.82
N LYS A 412 8.64 73.57 -25.08
CA LYS A 412 8.91 72.68 -26.21
C LYS A 412 10.41 72.72 -26.47
N GLU A 413 11.13 71.72 -26.00
CA GLU A 413 12.46 71.40 -26.54
C GLU A 413 12.52 69.89 -26.80
N SER A 414 12.89 69.56 -28.02
CA SER A 414 13.27 68.23 -28.47
C SER A 414 14.40 67.73 -27.59
N VAL A 415 14.06 66.88 -26.63
CA VAL A 415 15.06 66.10 -25.90
C VAL A 415 15.56 65.04 -26.86
N ASP A 416 16.75 65.29 -27.40
CA ASP A 416 17.62 64.25 -27.93
C ASP A 416 17.63 63.10 -26.92
N VAL A 417 17.04 61.97 -27.32
CA VAL A 417 17.05 60.72 -26.56
C VAL A 417 18.49 60.20 -26.59
N VAL A 418 19.30 60.72 -25.68
CA VAL A 418 20.54 60.08 -25.27
C VAL A 418 20.16 58.70 -24.76
N ASP A 419 20.81 57.69 -25.34
CA ASP A 419 20.76 56.25 -25.08
C ASP A 419 20.93 55.92 -23.58
N SER A 420 19.91 56.18 -22.77
CA SER A 420 19.85 55.74 -21.38
C SER A 420 19.51 54.25 -21.38
N GLY A 421 20.55 53.45 -21.16
CA GLY A 421 20.53 52.00 -21.26
C GLY A 421 19.40 51.34 -20.44
N ASP A 422 18.79 50.31 -21.04
CA ASP A 422 17.80 49.44 -20.41
C ASP A 422 18.31 48.92 -19.04
N PRO A 423 17.74 49.38 -17.91
CA PRO A 423 18.27 49.08 -16.57
C PRO A 423 18.09 47.60 -16.19
N LEU A 424 17.23 46.86 -16.90
CA LEU A 424 16.96 45.44 -16.63
C LEU A 424 17.89 44.52 -17.41
N ARG A 425 18.66 45.04 -18.36
CA ARG A 425 19.51 44.25 -19.25
C ARG A 425 20.45 43.31 -18.52
N GLU A 426 21.16 43.81 -17.52
CA GLU A 426 22.10 42.99 -16.74
C GLU A 426 21.37 41.90 -15.94
N LEU A 427 20.22 42.24 -15.36
CA LEU A 427 19.41 41.30 -14.59
C LEU A 427 18.88 40.16 -15.46
N ARG A 428 18.51 40.44 -16.72
CA ARG A 428 18.16 39.38 -17.68
C ARG A 428 19.34 38.43 -17.90
N GLY A 429 20.55 38.98 -18.02
CA GLY A 429 21.79 38.19 -18.10
C GLY A 429 21.98 37.29 -16.89
N TYR A 430 21.83 37.84 -15.69
CA TYR A 430 21.90 37.07 -14.44
C TYR A 430 20.83 35.99 -14.35
N PHE A 431 19.61 36.25 -14.82
CA PHE A 431 18.54 35.24 -14.82
C PHE A 431 18.86 34.06 -15.74
N VAL A 432 19.38 34.30 -16.94
CA VAL A 432 19.78 33.21 -17.85
C VAL A 432 20.95 32.40 -17.28
N VAL A 433 21.93 33.06 -16.65
CA VAL A 433 23.02 32.38 -15.94
C VAL A 433 22.49 31.59 -14.75
N PHE A 434 21.52 32.12 -14.01
CA PHE A 434 20.85 31.43 -12.91
C PHE A 434 20.15 30.15 -13.38
N LEU A 435 19.45 30.17 -14.52
CA LEU A 435 18.81 28.96 -15.04
C LEU A 435 19.83 27.87 -15.40
N LEU A 436 20.99 28.26 -15.95
CA LEU A 436 22.09 27.33 -16.23
C LEU A 436 22.75 26.82 -14.94
N TRP A 437 22.96 27.70 -13.95
CA TRP A 437 23.44 27.36 -12.62
C TRP A 437 22.50 26.38 -11.93
N TRP A 438 21.20 26.69 -11.93
CA TRP A 438 20.16 25.84 -11.37
C TRP A 438 20.18 24.47 -12.02
N THR A 439 20.24 24.41 -13.35
CA THR A 439 20.37 23.15 -14.08
C THR A 439 21.60 22.35 -13.63
N PHE A 440 22.78 22.97 -13.63
CA PHE A 440 24.04 22.29 -13.33
C PHE A 440 24.11 21.80 -11.88
N VAL A 441 23.76 22.65 -10.92
CA VAL A 441 23.81 22.30 -9.50
C VAL A 441 22.69 21.32 -9.12
N ALA A 442 21.52 21.39 -9.77
CA ALA A 442 20.50 20.35 -9.60
C ALA A 442 21.02 18.98 -10.05
N TRP A 443 21.64 18.90 -11.23
CA TRP A 443 22.27 17.66 -11.69
C TRP A 443 23.32 17.13 -10.73
N LEU A 444 24.22 17.99 -10.26
CA LEU A 444 25.25 17.62 -9.29
C LEU A 444 24.64 17.13 -7.97
N GLY A 445 23.69 17.90 -7.43
CA GLY A 445 23.04 17.62 -6.14
C GLY A 445 22.25 16.32 -6.14
N TYR A 446 21.33 16.14 -7.11
CA TYR A 446 20.51 14.92 -7.18
C TYR A 446 21.30 13.69 -7.59
N THR A 447 22.35 13.82 -8.41
CA THR A 447 23.22 12.67 -8.76
C THR A 447 24.09 12.23 -7.58
N TYR A 448 24.51 13.17 -6.74
CA TYR A 448 25.30 12.90 -5.55
C TYR A 448 24.46 12.36 -4.37
N ALA A 449 23.23 12.83 -4.21
CA ALA A 449 22.32 12.34 -3.18
C ALA A 449 22.14 10.81 -3.25
N GLY A 450 22.17 10.14 -2.10
CA GLY A 450 21.95 8.71 -1.94
C GLY A 450 20.51 8.29 -2.24
N GLU A 451 19.51 9.14 -1.95
CA GLU A 451 18.12 8.91 -2.37
C GLU A 451 17.96 9.20 -3.87
N LYS A 452 17.85 8.14 -4.68
CA LYS A 452 17.69 8.24 -6.15
C LYS A 452 16.42 7.58 -6.62
N MET A 453 15.49 8.39 -7.11
CA MET A 453 14.14 7.95 -7.48
C MET A 453 13.63 8.68 -8.73
N PRO A 454 12.78 8.05 -9.57
CA PRO A 454 12.40 8.61 -10.86
C PRO A 454 11.69 9.97 -10.76
N TRP A 455 10.85 10.17 -9.72
CA TRP A 455 10.12 11.43 -9.51
C TRP A 455 11.01 12.64 -9.23
N LEU A 456 12.26 12.43 -8.79
CA LEU A 456 13.22 13.50 -8.57
C LEU A 456 13.70 14.15 -9.86
N MET A 457 13.47 13.50 -11.02
CA MET A 457 13.76 14.06 -12.33
C MET A 457 13.07 15.40 -12.56
N VAL A 458 11.89 15.63 -11.98
CA VAL A 458 11.15 16.89 -12.11
C VAL A 458 12.02 18.10 -11.76
N HIS A 459 12.85 17.99 -10.72
CA HIS A 459 13.72 19.08 -10.24
C HIS A 459 14.91 19.36 -11.15
N MET A 460 15.33 18.38 -11.96
CA MET A 460 16.37 18.53 -12.98
C MET A 460 15.78 19.02 -14.31
N ALA A 461 14.64 18.46 -14.72
CA ALA A 461 13.96 18.80 -15.97
C ALA A 461 13.45 20.24 -15.98
N GLN A 462 12.88 20.72 -14.87
CA GLN A 462 12.30 22.07 -14.77
C GLN A 462 13.27 23.20 -15.18
N PRO A 463 14.47 23.35 -14.57
CA PRO A 463 15.40 24.41 -14.97
C PRO A 463 15.93 24.22 -16.40
N MET A 464 16.13 22.98 -16.84
CA MET A 464 16.54 22.67 -18.22
C MET A 464 15.48 23.14 -19.22
N ILE A 465 14.20 22.95 -18.91
CA ILE A 465 13.08 23.39 -19.74
C ILE A 465 13.01 24.92 -19.82
N LEU A 466 13.16 25.62 -18.69
CA LEU A 466 13.16 27.09 -18.68
C LEU A 466 14.33 27.66 -19.50
N PHE A 467 15.53 27.09 -19.34
CA PHE A 467 16.72 27.50 -20.09
C PHE A 467 16.62 27.13 -21.58
N GLY A 468 16.15 25.92 -21.88
CA GLY A 468 15.91 25.45 -23.23
C GLY A 468 14.83 26.26 -23.96
N GLY A 469 13.78 26.66 -23.26
CA GLY A 469 12.73 27.56 -23.77
C GLY A 469 13.27 28.93 -24.15
N TRP A 470 14.14 29.52 -23.32
CA TRP A 470 14.87 30.75 -23.67
C TRP A 470 15.68 30.59 -24.96
N TRP A 471 16.47 29.52 -25.07
CA TRP A 471 17.29 29.28 -26.25
C TRP A 471 16.45 29.04 -27.52
N LEU A 472 15.40 28.22 -27.42
CA LEU A 472 14.49 27.93 -28.52
C LEU A 472 13.76 29.18 -28.99
N GLY A 473 13.28 30.03 -28.08
CA GLY A 473 12.68 31.32 -28.42
C GLY A 473 13.66 32.24 -29.15
N ARG A 474 14.93 32.28 -28.71
CA ARG A 474 16.00 33.01 -29.39
C ARG A 474 16.32 32.46 -30.79
N LEU A 475 16.27 31.14 -30.96
CA LEU A 475 16.46 30.49 -32.26
C LEU A 475 15.34 30.88 -33.23
N LEU A 476 14.07 30.77 -32.81
CA LEU A 476 12.89 31.10 -33.62
C LEU A 476 12.85 32.56 -34.06
N ARG A 477 13.25 33.49 -33.18
CA ARG A 477 13.32 34.94 -33.48
C ARG A 477 14.43 35.31 -34.45
N ARG A 478 15.48 34.49 -34.55
CA ARG A 478 16.59 34.70 -35.49
C ARG A 478 16.29 34.17 -36.89
N VAL A 479 15.15 33.50 -37.09
CA VAL A 479 14.68 33.08 -38.42
C VAL A 479 13.91 34.24 -39.05
N ASP A 480 14.30 34.61 -40.27
CA ASP A 480 13.52 35.52 -41.10
C ASP A 480 12.41 34.73 -41.81
N TRP A 481 11.24 34.69 -41.17
CA TRP A 481 10.08 33.95 -41.67
C TRP A 481 9.52 34.51 -42.99
N ALA A 482 9.72 35.80 -43.27
CA ALA A 482 9.28 36.42 -44.52
C ALA A 482 10.19 35.97 -45.67
N ALA A 483 11.51 36.02 -45.48
CA ALA A 483 12.47 35.50 -46.45
C ALA A 483 12.35 33.98 -46.65
N ALA A 484 12.11 33.22 -45.58
CA ALA A 484 11.88 31.78 -45.65
C ALA A 484 10.63 31.45 -46.50
N ARG A 485 9.56 32.24 -46.40
CA ARG A 485 8.35 32.04 -47.21
C ARG A 485 8.55 32.47 -48.67
N SER A 486 9.11 33.66 -48.92
CA SER A 486 9.28 34.18 -50.29
C SER A 486 10.24 33.35 -51.14
N LYS A 487 11.31 32.80 -50.54
CA LYS A 487 12.31 31.96 -51.23
C LYS A 487 11.98 30.46 -51.20
N ARG A 488 10.75 30.08 -50.83
CA ARG A 488 10.32 28.67 -50.66
C ARG A 488 11.23 27.86 -49.72
N GLY A 489 11.85 28.52 -48.76
CA GLY A 489 12.74 27.91 -47.77
C GLY A 489 12.03 27.20 -46.62
N LEU A 490 10.72 27.37 -46.45
CA LEU A 490 9.94 26.66 -45.42
C LEU A 490 10.04 25.13 -45.55
N TRP A 491 10.24 24.62 -46.77
CA TRP A 491 10.47 23.18 -47.01
C TRP A 491 11.73 22.64 -46.32
N LEU A 492 12.69 23.50 -45.95
CA LEU A 492 13.84 23.10 -45.14
C LEU A 492 13.43 22.63 -43.73
N LEU A 493 12.24 22.97 -43.22
CA LEU A 493 11.73 22.42 -41.96
C LEU A 493 11.47 20.91 -42.05
N GLY A 494 11.02 20.43 -43.22
CA GLY A 494 10.74 19.02 -43.48
C GLY A 494 11.96 18.23 -43.96
N ALA A 495 13.06 18.91 -44.29
CA ALA A 495 14.27 18.24 -44.76
C ALA A 495 14.90 17.29 -43.72
N PRO A 496 15.01 17.64 -42.42
CA PRO A 496 15.57 16.72 -41.42
C PRO A 496 14.80 15.39 -41.29
N PRO A 497 13.48 15.35 -41.05
CA PRO A 497 12.76 14.07 -40.96
C PRO A 497 12.78 13.29 -42.28
N ALA A 498 12.70 13.96 -43.43
CA ALA A 498 12.80 13.30 -44.73
C ALA A 498 14.19 12.70 -44.98
N LEU A 499 15.26 13.39 -44.58
CA LEU A 499 16.63 12.87 -44.66
C LEU A 499 16.81 11.66 -43.74
N ILE A 500 16.31 11.71 -42.50
CA ILE A 500 16.38 10.59 -41.56
C ILE A 500 15.66 9.36 -42.14
N PHE A 501 14.45 9.54 -42.69
CA PHE A 501 13.68 8.47 -43.32
C PHE A 501 14.37 7.87 -44.56
N LEU A 502 14.95 8.70 -45.42
CA LEU A 502 15.68 8.21 -46.60
C LEU A 502 16.97 7.50 -46.20
N ILE A 503 17.69 8.00 -45.19
CA ILE A 503 18.89 7.34 -44.65
C ILE A 503 18.53 5.99 -44.03
N SER A 504 17.42 5.87 -43.30
CA SER A 504 17.00 4.59 -42.73
C SER A 504 16.66 3.58 -43.82
N LEU A 505 15.91 3.97 -44.85
CA LEU A 505 15.62 3.11 -46.01
C LEU A 505 16.90 2.66 -46.74
N LEU A 506 17.88 3.56 -46.88
CA LEU A 506 19.17 3.24 -47.49
C LEU A 506 20.02 2.29 -46.63
N GLY A 507 19.90 2.37 -45.30
CA GLY A 507 20.62 1.52 -44.35
C GLY A 507 20.02 0.13 -44.19
N GLU A 508 18.71 -0.03 -44.36
CA GLU A 508 18.01 -1.32 -44.28
C GLU A 508 18.10 -2.15 -45.57
N GLY A 509 18.23 -1.49 -46.72
CA GLY A 509 18.29 -2.18 -48.02
C GLY A 509 19.66 -2.82 -48.31
N ASN A 510 19.65 -4.04 -48.86
CA ASN A 510 20.83 -4.69 -49.42
C ASN A 510 20.74 -4.68 -50.96
N PRO A 511 21.17 -3.60 -51.61
CA PRO A 511 20.98 -3.47 -53.05
C PRO A 511 21.85 -4.50 -53.79
N PHE A 512 21.29 -5.02 -54.87
CA PHE A 512 21.94 -5.92 -55.82
C PHE A 512 22.25 -7.33 -55.27
N ALA A 513 21.54 -7.75 -54.22
CA ALA A 513 21.74 -9.04 -53.56
C ALA A 513 21.25 -10.29 -54.34
N GLY A 514 20.45 -10.13 -55.39
CA GLY A 514 19.89 -11.26 -56.15
C GLY A 514 18.95 -10.87 -57.29
N ARG A 515 18.45 -11.89 -58.01
CA ARG A 515 17.49 -11.74 -59.14
C ARG A 515 16.07 -12.22 -58.83
N ASP A 516 15.81 -12.68 -57.60
CA ASP A 516 14.45 -13.01 -57.18
C ASP A 516 13.61 -11.72 -56.97
N LEU A 517 12.29 -11.88 -56.89
CA LEU A 517 11.36 -10.75 -56.83
C LEU A 517 11.57 -9.90 -55.55
N ALA A 518 11.96 -10.51 -54.43
CA ALA A 518 12.17 -9.82 -53.17
C ALA A 518 13.47 -8.98 -53.19
N ALA A 519 14.56 -9.56 -53.72
CA ALA A 519 15.84 -8.91 -53.93
C ALA A 519 15.72 -7.76 -54.95
N LEU A 520 14.98 -7.97 -56.05
CA LEU A 520 14.67 -6.91 -57.02
C LEU A 520 13.82 -5.79 -56.39
N GLY A 521 12.85 -6.14 -55.54
CA GLY A 521 12.05 -5.19 -54.76
C GLY A 521 12.92 -4.34 -53.83
N SER A 522 13.81 -4.96 -53.06
CA SER A 522 14.76 -4.29 -52.16
C SER A 522 15.73 -3.39 -52.92
N SER A 523 16.31 -3.87 -54.02
CA SER A 523 17.12 -3.06 -54.95
C SER A 523 16.37 -1.84 -55.47
N THR A 524 15.11 -2.01 -55.90
CA THR A 524 14.30 -0.93 -56.45
C THR A 524 13.98 0.11 -55.39
N GLN A 525 13.60 -0.32 -54.19
CA GLN A 525 13.37 0.56 -53.04
C GLN A 525 14.63 1.35 -52.69
N TRP A 526 15.79 0.69 -52.64
CA TRP A 526 17.07 1.35 -52.36
C TRP A 526 17.44 2.38 -53.43
N ILE A 527 17.32 2.04 -54.72
CA ILE A 527 17.60 2.97 -55.83
C ILE A 527 16.67 4.18 -55.78
N LEU A 528 15.37 3.97 -55.54
CA LEU A 528 14.40 5.05 -55.40
C LEU A 528 14.73 5.93 -54.20
N ALA A 529 15.04 5.33 -53.04
CA ALA A 529 15.45 6.07 -51.84
C ALA A 529 16.73 6.88 -52.09
N PHE A 530 17.70 6.32 -52.83
CA PHE A 530 18.96 7.01 -53.16
C PHE A 530 18.73 8.19 -54.11
N ALA A 531 17.90 8.00 -55.14
CA ALA A 531 17.53 9.06 -56.07
C ALA A 531 16.78 10.21 -55.35
N LEU A 532 15.82 9.86 -54.47
CA LEU A 532 15.11 10.82 -53.63
C LEU A 532 16.05 11.52 -52.65
N PHE A 533 17.02 10.82 -52.06
CA PHE A 533 18.03 11.39 -51.18
C PHE A 533 18.88 12.44 -51.90
N LEU A 534 19.42 12.11 -53.09
CA LEU A 534 20.17 13.06 -53.90
C LEU A 534 19.30 14.26 -54.31
N GLY A 535 18.05 14.02 -54.71
CA GLY A 535 17.08 15.07 -55.03
C GLY A 535 16.80 15.99 -53.85
N LEU A 536 16.63 15.44 -52.65
CA LEU A 536 16.40 16.21 -51.42
C LEU A 536 17.64 17.00 -51.00
N VAL A 537 18.84 16.41 -51.07
CA VAL A 537 20.11 17.10 -50.77
C VAL A 537 20.34 18.24 -51.77
N TYR A 538 20.12 18.00 -53.06
CA TYR A 538 20.20 19.04 -54.09
C TYR A 538 19.17 20.15 -53.85
N TYR A 539 17.92 19.78 -53.56
CA TYR A 539 16.87 20.74 -53.27
C TYR A 539 17.21 21.58 -52.04
N ALA A 540 17.56 20.94 -50.92
CA ALA A 540 17.95 21.61 -49.68
C ALA A 540 19.18 22.50 -49.87
N GLY A 541 20.19 22.03 -50.61
CA GLY A 541 21.38 22.80 -50.97
C GLY A 541 21.06 24.03 -51.83
N SER A 542 20.18 23.88 -52.84
CA SER A 542 19.75 24.99 -53.69
C SER A 542 18.99 26.06 -52.88
N ARG A 543 18.11 25.63 -51.96
CA ARG A 543 17.43 26.56 -51.03
C ARG A 543 18.45 27.20 -50.10
N ALA A 544 19.43 26.46 -49.62
CA ALA A 544 20.45 26.95 -48.71
C ALA A 544 21.33 28.06 -49.34
N LEU A 545 21.69 27.90 -50.62
CA LEU A 545 22.37 28.94 -51.39
C LEU A 545 21.49 30.18 -51.58
N SER A 546 20.20 30.01 -51.85
CA SER A 546 19.28 31.13 -52.06
C SER A 546 19.00 31.97 -50.79
N LEU A 547 18.97 31.33 -49.63
CA LEU A 547 18.71 31.95 -48.31
C LEU A 547 19.99 32.36 -47.58
N GLY A 548 21.12 31.74 -47.92
CA GLY A 548 22.37 31.79 -47.18
C GLY A 548 22.45 30.68 -46.12
N TRP A 549 23.67 30.16 -45.91
CA TRP A 549 23.93 29.04 -45.00
C TRP A 549 23.49 29.30 -43.55
N LYS A 550 23.68 30.52 -43.04
CA LYS A 550 23.29 30.87 -41.66
C LYS A 550 21.78 30.85 -41.44
N ALA A 551 20.98 31.36 -42.40
CA ALA A 551 19.53 31.36 -42.30
C ALA A 551 18.98 29.94 -42.45
N SER A 552 19.52 29.19 -43.39
CA SER A 552 19.13 27.81 -43.69
C SER A 552 19.45 26.86 -42.54
N GLY A 553 20.62 26.99 -41.92
CA GLY A 553 20.99 26.24 -40.72
C GLY A 553 20.05 26.49 -39.54
N ARG A 554 19.52 27.71 -39.37
CA ARG A 554 18.51 28.00 -38.34
C ARG A 554 17.18 27.32 -38.63
N ILE A 555 16.73 27.34 -39.88
CA ILE A 555 15.48 26.68 -40.29
C ILE A 555 15.60 25.16 -40.12
N LEU A 556 16.72 24.56 -40.55
CA LEU A 556 17.01 23.14 -40.33
C LEU A 556 17.02 22.79 -38.84
N ALA A 557 17.64 23.62 -37.99
CA ALA A 557 17.64 23.43 -36.54
C ALA A 557 16.20 23.48 -35.96
N VAL A 558 15.35 24.41 -36.43
CA VAL A 558 13.93 24.43 -36.03
C VAL A 558 13.22 23.16 -36.49
N GLY A 559 13.51 22.65 -37.70
CA GLY A 559 12.98 21.37 -38.19
C GLY A 559 13.36 20.19 -37.28
N VAL A 560 14.64 20.10 -36.89
CA VAL A 560 15.14 19.08 -35.95
C VAL A 560 14.44 19.17 -34.59
N PHE A 561 14.38 20.37 -33.98
CA PHE A 561 13.72 20.53 -32.69
C PHE A 561 12.19 20.31 -32.76
N SER A 562 11.55 20.59 -33.89
CA SER A 562 10.13 20.29 -34.11
C SER A 562 9.88 18.78 -34.16
N LEU A 563 10.76 18.02 -34.84
CA LEU A 563 10.71 16.55 -34.84
C LEU A 563 10.89 15.99 -33.44
N LEU A 564 11.89 16.48 -32.70
CA LEU A 564 12.13 16.09 -31.32
C LEU A 564 10.95 16.43 -30.41
N MET A 565 10.30 17.58 -30.61
CA MET A 565 9.09 17.97 -29.89
C MET A 565 7.92 17.04 -30.16
N LEU A 566 7.70 16.61 -31.41
CA LEU A 566 6.69 15.61 -31.74
C LEU A 566 6.99 14.25 -31.08
N LEU A 567 8.26 13.84 -31.05
CA LEU A 567 8.70 12.65 -30.32
C LEU A 567 8.46 12.78 -28.81
N THR A 568 8.75 13.95 -28.21
CA THR A 568 8.46 14.22 -26.80
C THR A 568 6.96 14.10 -26.53
N VAL A 569 6.10 14.67 -27.37
CA VAL A 569 4.63 14.53 -27.24
C VAL A 569 4.22 13.06 -27.32
N ARG A 570 4.77 12.29 -28.28
CA ARG A 570 4.53 10.84 -28.39
C ARG A 570 4.90 10.12 -27.10
N TYR A 571 6.10 10.32 -26.57
CA TYR A 571 6.56 9.64 -25.36
C TYR A 571 5.76 10.03 -24.13
N SER A 572 5.43 11.31 -23.99
CA SER A 572 4.54 11.79 -22.91
C SER A 572 3.16 11.16 -23.00
N TYR A 573 2.62 11.04 -24.20
CA TYR A 573 1.32 10.39 -24.41
C TYR A 573 1.36 8.89 -24.08
N LEU A 574 2.38 8.17 -24.58
CA LEU A 574 2.56 6.74 -24.29
C LEU A 574 2.72 6.52 -22.78
N LEU A 575 3.63 7.22 -22.13
CA LEU A 575 3.86 7.11 -20.69
C LEU A 575 2.61 7.44 -19.85
N THR A 576 1.89 8.51 -20.21
CA THR A 576 0.84 9.07 -19.33
C THR A 576 -0.52 8.41 -19.52
N TYR A 577 -0.85 7.92 -20.72
CA TYR A 577 -2.18 7.42 -21.03
C TYR A 577 -2.23 5.98 -21.53
N ILE A 578 -1.11 5.41 -21.97
CA ILE A 578 -1.06 4.04 -22.49
C ILE A 578 -0.32 3.11 -21.53
N ASN A 579 0.84 3.54 -21.03
CA ASN A 579 1.76 2.76 -20.22
C ASN A 579 1.87 3.23 -18.76
N TYR A 580 0.86 3.95 -18.26
CA TYR A 580 0.95 4.67 -16.98
C TYR A 580 1.09 3.79 -15.73
N ASP A 581 0.77 2.51 -15.86
CA ASP A 581 0.89 1.47 -14.84
C ASP A 581 1.69 0.25 -15.33
N TYR A 582 2.33 0.32 -16.51
CA TYR A 582 3.18 -0.74 -17.06
C TYR A 582 4.66 -0.52 -16.75
N VAL A 583 5.33 -1.60 -16.34
CA VAL A 583 6.74 -1.64 -15.92
C VAL A 583 7.77 -1.52 -17.04
N ASN A 584 7.32 -1.46 -18.29
CA ASN A 584 8.20 -1.13 -19.41
C ASN A 584 8.64 0.34 -19.41
N GLU A 585 7.99 1.20 -18.63
CA GLU A 585 8.39 2.58 -18.42
C GLU A 585 9.23 2.72 -17.14
N TYR A 586 10.49 3.15 -17.26
CA TYR A 586 11.37 3.43 -16.11
C TYR A 586 10.88 4.49 -15.11
N LEU A 587 9.88 5.31 -15.45
CA LEU A 587 9.27 6.26 -14.50
C LEU A 587 8.19 5.59 -13.62
N VAL A 588 7.74 4.38 -13.96
CA VAL A 588 6.79 3.55 -13.21
C VAL A 588 7.56 2.69 -12.21
N TYR A 589 7.86 3.21 -11.02
CA TYR A 589 8.65 2.51 -9.99
C TYR A 589 7.79 2.09 -8.79
N ALA A 590 7.78 0.80 -8.46
CA ALA A 590 6.98 0.21 -7.37
C ALA A 590 5.49 0.61 -7.44
N HIS A 591 4.92 0.56 -8.65
CA HIS A 591 3.53 0.94 -8.90
C HIS A 591 2.59 -0.24 -8.71
N ALA A 592 1.34 0.05 -8.34
CA ALA A 592 0.31 -0.97 -8.35
C ALA A 592 0.06 -1.44 -9.78
N SER A 593 -0.10 -2.74 -9.96
CA SER A 593 -0.38 -3.30 -11.27
C SER A 593 -1.86 -3.09 -11.67
N PRO A 594 -2.20 -3.17 -12.97
CA PRO A 594 -3.59 -3.20 -13.43
C PRO A 594 -4.42 -4.30 -12.77
N ASP A 595 -3.79 -5.38 -12.29
CA ASP A 595 -4.48 -6.52 -11.68
C ASP A 595 -5.16 -6.13 -10.37
N VAL A 596 -4.71 -5.09 -9.66
CA VAL A 596 -5.39 -4.58 -8.46
C VAL A 596 -6.80 -4.12 -8.79
N LYS A 597 -6.97 -3.33 -9.87
CA LYS A 597 -8.31 -2.89 -10.32
C LYS A 597 -9.15 -4.04 -10.85
N ARG A 598 -8.52 -5.03 -11.50
CA ARG A 598 -9.23 -6.24 -11.96
C ARG A 598 -9.76 -7.06 -10.78
N ALA A 599 -8.95 -7.28 -9.76
CA ALA A 599 -9.35 -7.97 -8.54
C ALA A 599 -10.47 -7.22 -7.81
N LEU A 600 -10.36 -5.89 -7.67
CA LEU A 600 -11.43 -5.08 -7.06
C LEU A 600 -12.75 -5.12 -7.85
N ASN A 601 -12.69 -5.07 -9.18
CA ASN A 601 -13.89 -5.21 -10.02
C ASN A 601 -14.52 -6.61 -9.87
N GLU A 602 -13.71 -7.65 -9.70
CA GLU A 602 -14.21 -9.00 -9.42
C GLU A 602 -14.89 -9.06 -8.05
N ILE A 603 -14.29 -8.47 -7.02
CA ILE A 603 -14.88 -8.40 -5.67
C ILE A 603 -16.19 -7.60 -5.69
N ASP A 604 -16.23 -6.46 -6.39
CA ASP A 604 -17.45 -5.66 -6.56
C ASP A 604 -18.56 -6.48 -7.24
N LEU A 605 -18.24 -7.19 -8.33
CA LEU A 605 -19.18 -8.07 -9.03
C LEU A 605 -19.70 -9.21 -8.13
N ILE A 606 -18.81 -9.82 -7.34
CA ILE A 606 -19.20 -10.86 -6.37
C ILE A 606 -20.14 -10.27 -5.32
N SER A 607 -19.82 -9.09 -4.80
CA SER A 607 -20.61 -8.40 -3.78
C SER A 607 -22.02 -8.09 -4.28
N GLU A 608 -22.12 -7.41 -5.43
CA GLU A 608 -23.38 -7.00 -6.06
C GLU A 608 -24.33 -8.17 -6.29
N ARG A 609 -23.81 -9.32 -6.70
CA ARG A 609 -24.61 -10.52 -7.00
C ARG A 609 -25.02 -11.33 -5.77
N THR A 610 -24.38 -11.12 -4.62
CA THR A 610 -24.58 -11.98 -3.43
C THR A 610 -25.23 -11.25 -2.26
N VAL A 611 -24.66 -10.10 -1.87
CA VAL A 611 -25.03 -9.38 -0.63
C VAL A 611 -25.33 -7.90 -0.86
N GLY A 612 -25.32 -7.45 -2.12
CA GLY A 612 -25.52 -6.07 -2.52
C GLY A 612 -24.22 -5.27 -2.63
N ASP A 613 -24.34 -3.98 -2.94
CA ASP A 613 -23.19 -3.11 -3.25
C ASP A 613 -22.18 -3.06 -2.08
N ARG A 614 -21.01 -3.69 -2.30
CA ARG A 614 -19.83 -3.75 -1.40
C ARG A 614 -20.06 -4.24 0.03
N ASN A 615 -21.19 -4.87 0.33
CA ASN A 615 -21.47 -5.41 1.67
C ASN A 615 -20.73 -6.73 1.97
N ILE A 616 -19.99 -7.27 1.00
CA ILE A 616 -19.26 -8.53 1.19
C ILE A 616 -18.11 -8.34 2.19
N VAL A 617 -17.92 -9.36 3.03
CA VAL A 617 -16.78 -9.41 3.96
C VAL A 617 -15.55 -9.79 3.16
N VAL A 618 -14.56 -8.89 3.14
CA VAL A 618 -13.24 -9.12 2.52
C VAL A 618 -12.19 -9.12 3.62
N ALA A 619 -11.49 -10.23 3.79
CA ALA A 619 -10.37 -10.34 4.73
C ALA A 619 -9.04 -10.05 4.00
N TYR A 620 -8.13 -9.27 4.59
CA TYR A 620 -6.82 -8.97 4.00
C TYR A 620 -5.67 -8.86 5.02
N ASP A 621 -4.44 -9.12 4.57
CA ASP A 621 -3.23 -9.16 5.40
C ASP A 621 -2.35 -7.90 5.36
N ASP A 622 -1.29 -7.90 6.17
CA ASP A 622 -0.29 -6.83 6.25
C ASP A 622 0.58 -6.72 4.98
N ASP A 623 0.86 -7.82 4.29
CA ASP A 623 1.72 -7.83 3.09
C ASP A 623 1.02 -7.30 1.83
N SER A 624 -0.30 -7.47 1.72
CA SER A 624 -1.12 -6.91 0.63
C SER A 624 -1.70 -5.52 0.94
N SER A 625 -1.46 -4.99 2.14
CA SER A 625 -2.10 -3.77 2.67
C SER A 625 -1.95 -2.52 1.81
N TRP A 626 -0.90 -2.41 0.99
CA TRP A 626 -0.69 -1.24 0.15
C TRP A 626 -0.64 -1.67 -1.33
N PRO A 627 -1.63 -1.30 -2.15
CA PRO A 627 -2.63 -0.24 -1.95
C PRO A 627 -3.98 -0.70 -1.35
N MET A 628 -4.11 -1.95 -0.89
CA MET A 628 -5.41 -2.53 -0.54
C MET A 628 -6.18 -1.75 0.55
N SER A 629 -5.49 -1.20 1.55
CA SER A 629 -6.06 -0.37 2.62
C SER A 629 -6.84 0.84 2.10
N TRP A 630 -6.37 1.47 1.00
CA TRP A 630 -7.13 2.55 0.37
C TRP A 630 -8.48 2.03 -0.11
N TYR A 631 -8.51 0.91 -0.82
CA TYR A 631 -9.74 0.38 -1.42
C TYR A 631 -10.64 -0.34 -0.42
N MET A 632 -10.08 -0.98 0.61
CA MET A 632 -10.85 -1.68 1.64
C MET A 632 -11.80 -0.75 2.40
N ARG A 633 -11.50 0.56 2.46
CA ARG A 633 -12.43 1.59 2.98
C ARG A 633 -13.83 1.55 2.33
N LEU A 634 -13.93 1.04 1.11
CA LEU A 634 -15.18 0.97 0.35
C LEU A 634 -16.05 -0.22 0.76
N TYR A 635 -15.49 -1.19 1.49
CA TYR A 635 -16.19 -2.38 1.99
C TYR A 635 -16.38 -2.23 3.51
N PRO A 636 -17.59 -1.91 4.00
CA PRO A 636 -17.83 -1.63 5.43
C PRO A 636 -17.57 -2.83 6.34
N ASN A 637 -17.67 -4.05 5.81
CA ASN A 637 -17.49 -5.28 6.56
C ASN A 637 -16.10 -5.93 6.34
N ASN A 638 -15.10 -5.17 5.88
CA ASN A 638 -13.74 -5.71 5.69
C ASN A 638 -13.12 -6.14 7.04
N LYS A 639 -12.20 -7.12 6.98
CA LYS A 639 -11.45 -7.62 8.14
C LYS A 639 -9.95 -7.56 7.86
N PHE A 640 -9.22 -6.72 8.60
CA PHE A 640 -7.75 -6.74 8.57
C PHE A 640 -7.24 -7.77 9.58
N TYR A 641 -6.55 -8.82 9.12
CA TYR A 641 -6.04 -9.88 9.99
C TYR A 641 -4.51 -9.86 10.18
N GLY A 642 -3.81 -8.92 9.53
CA GLY A 642 -2.35 -8.78 9.67
C GLY A 642 -1.61 -10.07 9.32
N ASP A 643 -0.67 -10.46 10.18
CA ASP A 643 0.15 -11.66 10.01
C ASP A 643 -0.36 -12.89 10.81
N ALA A 644 -1.52 -12.76 11.45
CA ALA A 644 -2.10 -13.75 12.35
C ALA A 644 -3.53 -14.16 11.90
N PRO A 645 -3.65 -15.03 10.88
CA PRO A 645 -4.96 -15.49 10.41
C PRO A 645 -5.69 -16.28 11.51
N SER A 646 -6.99 -16.01 11.63
CA SER A 646 -7.90 -16.62 12.62
C SER A 646 -9.05 -17.33 11.92
N ALA A 647 -9.70 -18.30 12.59
CA ALA A 647 -10.86 -18.98 12.02
C ALA A 647 -11.98 -17.99 11.59
N ASP A 648 -12.21 -16.93 12.37
CA ASP A 648 -13.19 -15.89 12.04
C ASP A 648 -12.81 -15.09 10.79
N SER A 649 -11.54 -14.69 10.63
CA SER A 649 -11.08 -13.96 9.44
C SER A 649 -11.05 -14.85 8.19
N MET A 650 -10.72 -16.13 8.36
CA MET A 650 -10.64 -17.12 7.27
C MET A 650 -12.02 -17.69 6.88
N SER A 651 -13.09 -17.32 7.58
CA SER A 651 -14.47 -17.63 7.17
C SER A 651 -15.03 -16.65 6.12
N ALA A 652 -14.29 -15.57 5.83
CA ALA A 652 -14.71 -14.51 4.92
C ALA A 652 -14.92 -15.03 3.49
N PRO A 653 -16.02 -14.64 2.80
CA PRO A 653 -16.27 -14.92 1.40
C PRO A 653 -15.08 -14.72 0.45
N VAL A 654 -14.31 -13.65 0.70
CA VAL A 654 -13.11 -13.30 -0.05
C VAL A 654 -11.97 -13.09 0.93
N VAL A 655 -10.84 -13.76 0.69
CA VAL A 655 -9.60 -13.60 1.46
C VAL A 655 -8.47 -13.18 0.52
N ILE A 656 -7.79 -12.09 0.84
CA ILE A 656 -6.64 -11.53 0.11
C ILE A 656 -5.39 -11.74 0.97
N VAL A 657 -4.39 -12.40 0.43
CA VAL A 657 -3.16 -12.71 1.15
C VAL A 657 -1.94 -12.38 0.30
N GLY A 658 -0.88 -11.84 0.90
CA GLY A 658 0.41 -11.65 0.28
C GLY A 658 1.40 -12.79 0.56
N PRO A 659 2.49 -12.91 -0.21
CA PRO A 659 3.47 -13.98 -0.14
C PRO A 659 4.00 -14.30 1.26
N LYS A 660 4.14 -13.30 2.13
CA LYS A 660 4.62 -13.50 3.50
C LYS A 660 3.72 -14.42 4.33
N ASN A 661 2.43 -14.47 4.02
CA ASN A 661 1.42 -15.17 4.82
C ASN A 661 0.76 -16.36 4.10
N TYR A 662 1.22 -16.71 2.88
CA TYR A 662 0.65 -17.83 2.11
C TYR A 662 0.59 -19.14 2.90
N GLU A 663 1.69 -19.54 3.53
CA GLU A 663 1.74 -20.81 4.28
C GLU A 663 0.88 -20.79 5.54
N LYS A 664 0.60 -19.60 6.10
CA LYS A 664 -0.30 -19.45 7.25
C LYS A 664 -1.78 -19.55 6.87
N VAL A 665 -2.13 -19.08 5.66
CA VAL A 665 -3.52 -19.03 5.16
C VAL A 665 -3.93 -20.29 4.40
N ARG A 666 -2.98 -20.94 3.69
CA ARG A 666 -3.25 -22.11 2.85
C ARG A 666 -4.03 -23.24 3.56
N PRO A 667 -3.74 -23.61 4.82
CA PRO A 667 -4.48 -24.66 5.51
C PRO A 667 -5.98 -24.39 5.65
N TYR A 668 -6.39 -23.12 5.79
CA TYR A 668 -7.80 -22.73 5.89
C TYR A 668 -8.51 -22.74 4.53
N MET A 669 -7.78 -22.42 3.46
CA MET A 669 -8.37 -22.19 2.14
C MET A 669 -8.45 -23.44 1.27
N ALA A 670 -7.56 -24.42 1.47
CA ALA A 670 -7.34 -25.53 0.54
C ALA A 670 -8.60 -26.34 0.19
N ARG A 671 -9.53 -26.50 1.16
CA ARG A 671 -10.74 -27.30 0.99
C ARG A 671 -11.87 -26.52 0.32
N ASP A 672 -12.14 -25.30 0.79
CA ASP A 672 -13.43 -24.63 0.55
C ASP A 672 -13.33 -23.41 -0.38
N TYR A 673 -12.14 -23.05 -0.87
CA TYR A 673 -11.92 -21.85 -1.70
C TYR A 673 -11.35 -22.15 -3.08
N VAL A 674 -11.60 -21.24 -4.02
CA VAL A 674 -10.95 -21.17 -5.33
C VAL A 674 -9.90 -20.08 -5.29
N LYS A 675 -8.68 -20.39 -5.74
CA LYS A 675 -7.54 -19.48 -5.72
C LYS A 675 -7.35 -18.74 -7.04
N ARG A 676 -7.06 -17.44 -6.97
CA ARG A 676 -6.54 -16.63 -8.07
C ARG A 676 -5.26 -15.93 -7.65
N THR A 677 -4.33 -15.75 -8.59
CA THR A 677 -3.07 -15.04 -8.34
C THR A 677 -3.02 -13.78 -9.18
N TYR A 678 -2.73 -12.66 -8.53
CA TYR A 678 -2.68 -11.33 -9.12
C TYR A 678 -1.36 -10.64 -8.78
N ARG A 679 -0.97 -9.64 -9.59
CA ARG A 679 0.19 -8.80 -9.28
C ARG A 679 -0.25 -7.63 -8.43
N LEU A 680 0.35 -7.46 -7.25
CA LEU A 680 0.08 -6.31 -6.38
C LEU A 680 0.88 -5.09 -6.87
N VAL A 681 2.20 -5.21 -6.81
CA VAL A 681 3.16 -4.15 -7.13
C VAL A 681 4.21 -4.68 -8.10
N TRP A 682 4.67 -3.85 -9.03
CA TRP A 682 5.74 -4.21 -9.97
C TRP A 682 6.60 -3.00 -10.32
N TRP A 683 7.85 -3.25 -10.73
CA TRP A 683 8.82 -2.21 -11.05
C TRP A 683 9.67 -2.57 -12.28
N PRO A 684 10.36 -1.58 -12.89
CA PRO A 684 11.04 -1.77 -14.16
C PRO A 684 12.21 -2.74 -14.06
N GLU A 685 12.70 -3.16 -15.21
CA GLU A 685 13.87 -4.01 -15.29
C GLU A 685 15.12 -3.24 -14.85
N GLU A 686 15.95 -3.88 -14.03
CA GLU A 686 17.07 -3.23 -13.35
C GLU A 686 18.45 -3.72 -13.84
N SER A 687 18.54 -4.31 -15.05
CA SER A 687 19.84 -4.81 -15.54
C SER A 687 20.87 -3.71 -15.72
N TYR A 688 20.41 -2.47 -15.90
CA TYR A 688 21.27 -1.28 -15.94
C TYR A 688 22.03 -1.06 -14.62
N LYS A 689 21.68 -1.72 -13.50
CA LYS A 689 22.43 -1.64 -12.25
C LYS A 689 23.71 -2.48 -12.28
N GLY A 690 23.81 -3.49 -13.14
CA GLY A 690 24.94 -4.43 -13.17
C GLY A 690 24.88 -5.46 -12.03
N ASN A 691 26.01 -6.07 -11.70
CA ASN A 691 26.10 -7.09 -10.65
C ASN A 691 26.15 -6.45 -9.25
N TRP A 692 25.55 -7.12 -8.26
CA TRP A 692 25.65 -6.72 -6.86
C TRP A 692 27.09 -6.87 -6.33
N ASP A 693 27.64 -5.81 -5.74
CA ASP A 693 28.95 -5.80 -5.07
C ASP A 693 28.72 -5.79 -3.55
N ALA A 694 28.77 -6.98 -2.93
CA ALA A 694 28.52 -7.16 -1.50
C ALA A 694 29.51 -6.39 -0.62
N ALA A 695 30.73 -6.13 -1.09
CA ALA A 695 31.73 -5.37 -0.33
C ALA A 695 31.41 -3.88 -0.25
N LYS A 696 30.63 -3.34 -1.21
CA LYS A 696 30.23 -1.94 -1.27
C LYS A 696 28.77 -1.68 -0.93
N GLY A 697 28.01 -2.74 -0.61
CA GLY A 697 26.57 -2.65 -0.37
C GLY A 697 25.78 -2.00 -1.51
N THR A 698 26.31 -2.07 -2.74
CA THR A 698 25.76 -1.37 -3.91
C THR A 698 25.96 -2.21 -5.17
N TYR A 699 25.20 -1.92 -6.22
CA TYR A 699 25.45 -2.52 -7.52
C TYR A 699 26.70 -1.90 -8.18
N GLY A 700 27.54 -2.72 -8.78
CA GLY A 700 28.80 -2.31 -9.40
C GLY A 700 28.65 -1.42 -10.63
N GLY A 701 27.43 -1.24 -11.14
CA GLY A 701 27.16 -0.50 -12.37
C GLY A 701 27.64 -1.25 -13.62
N LEU A 702 27.35 -0.68 -14.78
CA LEU A 702 27.94 -1.10 -16.04
C LEU A 702 29.37 -0.59 -16.12
N THR A 703 30.31 -1.46 -16.43
CA THR A 703 31.70 -1.08 -16.74
C THR A 703 31.76 -0.34 -18.08
N THR A 704 32.79 0.49 -18.28
CA THR A 704 33.01 1.17 -19.56
C THR A 704 33.10 0.20 -20.74
N ALA A 705 33.68 -0.99 -20.52
CA ALA A 705 33.73 -2.06 -21.51
C ALA A 705 32.34 -2.60 -21.85
N GLN A 706 31.47 -2.83 -20.85
CA GLN A 706 30.09 -3.28 -21.08
C GLN A 706 29.25 -2.22 -21.79
N ILE A 707 29.42 -0.94 -21.45
CA ILE A 707 28.74 0.16 -22.15
C ILE A 707 29.16 0.18 -23.61
N TRP A 708 30.47 0.09 -23.89
CA TRP A 708 30.98 0.07 -25.25
C TRP A 708 30.48 -1.15 -26.03
N ASP A 709 30.55 -2.33 -25.43
CA ASP A 709 30.06 -3.60 -26.00
C ASP A 709 28.56 -3.53 -26.34
N ASN A 710 27.73 -3.01 -25.44
CA ASN A 710 26.31 -2.80 -25.69
C ASN A 710 26.03 -1.84 -26.87
N LEU A 711 26.92 -0.89 -27.14
CA LEU A 711 26.80 0.08 -28.23
C LEU A 711 27.37 -0.45 -29.56
N THR A 712 28.41 -1.29 -29.52
CA THR A 712 29.07 -1.82 -30.72
C THR A 712 28.49 -3.13 -31.22
N ASP A 713 28.01 -4.00 -30.33
CA ASP A 713 27.38 -5.26 -30.70
C ASP A 713 26.02 -4.99 -31.38
N PRO A 714 25.79 -5.47 -32.63
CA PRO A 714 24.56 -5.19 -33.36
C PRO A 714 23.28 -5.66 -32.66
N VAL A 715 23.31 -6.82 -31.99
CA VAL A 715 22.16 -7.44 -31.32
C VAL A 715 21.84 -6.69 -30.02
N LYS A 716 22.87 -6.39 -29.22
CA LYS A 716 22.68 -5.61 -27.98
C LYS A 716 22.25 -4.18 -28.28
N ARG A 717 22.76 -3.58 -29.36
CA ARG A 717 22.33 -2.26 -29.83
C ARG A 717 20.87 -2.27 -30.29
N ASP A 718 20.44 -3.29 -31.03
CA ASP A 718 19.03 -3.44 -31.40
C ASP A 718 18.15 -3.58 -30.15
N ARG A 719 18.54 -4.41 -29.16
CA ARG A 719 17.85 -4.51 -27.88
C ARG A 719 17.75 -3.16 -27.16
N LEU A 720 18.84 -2.40 -27.08
CA LEU A 720 18.82 -1.05 -26.50
C LEU A 720 17.86 -0.13 -27.26
N TRP A 721 17.84 -0.19 -28.59
CA TRP A 721 16.94 0.60 -29.42
C TRP A 721 15.46 0.24 -29.17
N GLN A 722 15.14 -1.05 -29.05
CA GLN A 722 13.81 -1.53 -28.70
C GLN A 722 13.33 -0.97 -27.35
N ILE A 723 14.20 -0.95 -26.34
CA ILE A 723 13.88 -0.40 -25.01
C ILE A 723 13.77 1.13 -25.06
N TRP A 724 14.74 1.81 -25.66
CA TRP A 724 14.86 3.27 -25.64
C TRP A 724 13.86 3.98 -26.55
N PHE A 725 13.42 3.36 -27.64
CA PHE A 725 12.51 3.99 -28.59
C PHE A 725 11.08 3.40 -28.55
N TYR A 726 10.96 2.10 -28.31
CA TYR A 726 9.67 1.39 -28.32
C TYR A 726 9.19 0.97 -26.93
N ARG A 727 9.99 1.12 -25.87
CA ARG A 727 9.68 0.59 -24.52
C ARG A 727 9.33 -0.89 -24.58
N ASN A 728 10.00 -1.60 -25.48
CA ASN A 728 9.78 -3.01 -25.71
C ASN A 728 11.00 -3.79 -25.22
N HIS A 729 10.77 -4.83 -24.42
CA HIS A 729 11.80 -5.72 -23.91
C HIS A 729 11.70 -7.03 -24.69
N PRO A 730 12.42 -7.20 -25.81
CA PRO A 730 12.23 -8.33 -26.73
C PRO A 730 12.53 -9.69 -26.10
N ASP A 731 13.30 -9.71 -25.01
CA ASP A 731 13.68 -10.90 -24.28
C ASP A 731 12.63 -11.40 -23.26
N ARG A 732 11.55 -10.64 -23.01
CA ARG A 732 10.63 -10.92 -21.89
C ARG A 732 9.18 -10.51 -22.18
N LYS A 733 8.23 -11.23 -21.59
CA LYS A 733 6.79 -10.89 -21.60
C LYS A 733 6.38 -10.23 -20.29
N LEU A 734 5.38 -9.33 -20.34
CA LEU A 734 4.83 -8.66 -19.14
C LEU A 734 4.19 -9.64 -18.14
N THR A 735 3.71 -10.79 -18.61
CA THR A 735 3.16 -11.87 -17.74
C THR A 735 4.23 -12.56 -16.92
N GLU A 736 5.48 -12.56 -17.39
CA GLU A 736 6.62 -13.26 -16.78
C GLU A 736 7.62 -12.27 -16.17
N TRP A 737 7.18 -11.03 -15.88
CA TRP A 737 8.06 -9.98 -15.43
C TRP A 737 8.66 -10.30 -14.05
N PRO A 738 10.00 -10.38 -13.89
CA PRO A 738 10.58 -10.92 -12.65
C PRO A 738 10.42 -9.98 -11.45
N ASN A 739 10.35 -8.68 -11.70
CA ASN A 739 10.32 -7.63 -10.69
C ASN A 739 8.88 -7.30 -10.30
N ARG A 740 8.24 -8.21 -9.55
CA ARG A 740 6.86 -8.10 -9.10
C ARG A 740 6.66 -8.69 -7.71
N HIS A 741 5.71 -8.13 -6.99
CA HIS A 741 5.14 -8.64 -5.76
C HIS A 741 3.69 -9.03 -6.07
N GLU A 742 3.32 -10.26 -5.75
CA GLU A 742 2.03 -10.86 -6.07
C GLU A 742 1.13 -10.88 -4.83
N PHE A 743 -0.16 -11.16 -5.03
CA PHE A 743 -1.07 -11.53 -3.97
C PHE A 743 -2.02 -12.62 -4.48
N GLU A 744 -2.51 -13.45 -3.56
CA GLU A 744 -3.52 -14.46 -3.84
C GLU A 744 -4.88 -13.97 -3.34
N MET A 745 -5.91 -14.13 -4.16
CA MET A 745 -7.30 -13.91 -3.80
C MET A 745 -8.01 -15.27 -3.78
N TYR A 746 -8.55 -15.61 -2.63
CA TYR A 746 -9.35 -16.80 -2.40
C TYR A 746 -10.83 -16.40 -2.37
N VAL A 747 -11.64 -17.08 -3.18
CA VAL A 747 -13.11 -16.90 -3.22
C VAL A 747 -13.76 -18.21 -2.80
N ARG A 748 -14.68 -18.15 -1.84
CA ARG A 748 -15.34 -19.35 -1.31
C ARG A 748 -16.14 -20.07 -2.40
N LYS A 749 -16.03 -21.40 -2.47
CA LYS A 749 -16.55 -22.22 -3.58
C LYS A 749 -18.08 -22.12 -3.75
N ASP A 750 -18.83 -22.05 -2.65
CA ASP A 750 -20.29 -21.88 -2.63
C ASP A 750 -20.74 -20.55 -3.26
N ILE A 751 -19.96 -19.49 -3.07
CA ILE A 751 -20.18 -18.17 -3.64
C ILE A 751 -19.73 -18.15 -5.11
N ALA A 752 -18.55 -18.72 -5.39
CA ALA A 752 -18.03 -18.80 -6.73
C ALA A 752 -18.97 -19.59 -7.67
N ALA A 753 -19.64 -20.64 -7.16
CA ALA A 753 -20.63 -21.43 -7.90
C ALA A 753 -21.89 -20.64 -8.29
N GLN A 754 -22.27 -19.61 -7.51
CA GLN A 754 -23.42 -18.75 -7.83
C GLN A 754 -23.09 -17.78 -8.97
N ILE A 755 -21.82 -17.61 -9.32
CA ILE A 755 -21.34 -16.63 -10.29
C ILE A 755 -20.71 -17.38 -11.47
N TRP A 756 -21.60 -17.90 -12.33
CA TRP A 756 -21.30 -18.73 -13.51
C TRP A 756 -20.22 -18.16 -14.45
N ASP A 757 -20.04 -16.84 -14.46
CA ASP A 757 -19.08 -16.11 -15.31
C ASP A 757 -17.62 -16.18 -14.81
N LEU A 758 -17.36 -16.67 -13.59
CA LEU A 758 -16.00 -16.74 -13.01
C LEU A 758 -15.14 -17.88 -13.59
N GLY A 759 -15.61 -18.59 -14.62
CA GLY A 759 -14.89 -19.74 -15.20
C GLY A 759 -14.82 -20.94 -14.26
N VAL A 760 -15.63 -20.94 -13.20
CA VAL A 760 -15.88 -22.11 -12.37
C VAL A 760 -16.85 -22.95 -13.19
N ALA A 761 -16.37 -24.08 -13.73
CA ALA A 761 -17.28 -25.08 -14.25
C ALA A 761 -18.32 -25.33 -13.15
N PRO A 762 -19.63 -25.33 -13.47
CA PRO A 762 -20.63 -25.68 -12.48
C PRO A 762 -20.31 -27.06 -11.96
N THR A 763 -19.75 -27.14 -10.76
CA THR A 763 -19.94 -28.34 -9.97
C THR A 763 -21.42 -28.31 -9.67
N VAL A 764 -22.15 -29.19 -10.36
CA VAL A 764 -23.54 -29.50 -10.10
C VAL A 764 -23.79 -29.37 -8.60
N LEU A 765 -24.71 -28.46 -8.22
CA LEU A 765 -25.32 -28.51 -6.90
C LEU A 765 -25.91 -29.91 -6.78
N GLY A 766 -25.30 -30.74 -5.92
CA GLY A 766 -25.55 -32.18 -5.88
C GLY A 766 -24.48 -33.03 -6.56
N GLY A 767 -23.22 -32.62 -6.54
CA GLY A 767 -22.16 -33.62 -6.50
C GLY A 767 -22.42 -34.46 -5.27
N GLU A 768 -22.88 -35.70 -5.49
CA GLU A 768 -22.80 -36.78 -4.52
C GLU A 768 -21.51 -36.58 -3.74
N SER A 769 -21.61 -36.53 -2.40
CA SER A 769 -20.44 -36.55 -1.53
C SER A 769 -19.41 -37.50 -2.17
N PRO A 770 -18.10 -37.20 -2.18
CA PRO A 770 -17.11 -38.18 -2.63
C PRO A 770 -17.25 -39.53 -1.89
N PHE A 771 -18.07 -39.56 -0.83
CA PHE A 771 -18.46 -40.72 -0.05
C PHE A 771 -19.94 -41.17 -0.19
N ALA A 772 -20.80 -40.48 -0.95
CA ALA A 772 -22.16 -40.96 -1.24
C ALA A 772 -22.16 -42.27 -2.06
N ASN A 773 -21.03 -42.59 -2.70
CA ASN A 773 -20.79 -43.86 -3.40
C ASN A 773 -19.64 -44.68 -2.81
N VAL A 774 -19.24 -44.49 -1.54
CA VAL A 774 -18.46 -45.54 -0.88
C VAL A 774 -19.45 -46.64 -0.56
N ALA A 775 -19.41 -47.73 -1.34
CA ALA A 775 -20.07 -48.97 -0.98
C ALA A 775 -19.40 -49.47 0.31
N ILE A 776 -19.98 -49.08 1.44
CA ILE A 776 -19.55 -49.56 2.75
C ILE A 776 -20.04 -51.00 2.85
N PRO A 777 -19.16 -51.99 3.08
CA PRO A 777 -19.60 -53.34 3.38
C PRO A 777 -20.54 -53.30 4.58
N GLU A 778 -21.72 -53.90 4.47
CA GLU A 778 -22.66 -54.02 5.59
C GLU A 778 -22.54 -55.43 6.19
N THR A 779 -22.41 -55.51 7.50
CA THR A 779 -22.46 -56.76 8.25
C THR A 779 -23.82 -56.84 8.95
N ASP A 780 -24.61 -57.87 8.64
CA ASP A 780 -25.83 -58.15 9.37
C ASP A 780 -25.50 -58.54 10.82
N LEU A 781 -25.82 -57.65 11.75
CA LEU A 781 -25.66 -57.85 13.18
C LEU A 781 -26.99 -57.62 13.89
N SER A 782 -27.39 -58.58 14.73
CA SER A 782 -28.51 -58.42 15.65
C SER A 782 -27.99 -58.36 17.08
N ALA A 783 -28.65 -57.53 17.90
CA ALA A 783 -28.30 -57.38 19.30
C ALA A 783 -28.48 -58.71 20.05
N LEU A 784 -27.45 -59.08 20.79
CA LEU A 784 -27.43 -60.22 21.72
C LEU A 784 -28.38 -59.97 22.89
N PHE A 785 -28.46 -58.72 23.35
CA PHE A 785 -29.30 -58.29 24.47
C PHE A 785 -29.89 -56.90 24.18
N LEU A 786 -31.13 -56.68 24.63
CA LEU A 786 -31.79 -55.38 24.61
C LEU A 786 -32.21 -54.98 26.02
N TYR A 787 -31.72 -53.83 26.47
CA TYR A 787 -32.07 -53.24 27.76
C TYR A 787 -33.18 -52.22 27.56
N THR A 788 -34.42 -52.69 27.79
CA THR A 788 -35.69 -51.96 27.58
C THR A 788 -36.59 -51.99 28.81
N ASN A 789 -36.07 -52.46 29.95
CA ASN A 789 -36.87 -52.63 31.16
C ASN A 789 -37.12 -51.29 31.87
N VAL A 790 -38.00 -51.33 32.86
CA VAL A 790 -38.21 -50.26 33.84
C VAL A 790 -37.14 -50.40 34.92
N TYR A 791 -36.41 -49.33 35.20
CA TYR A 791 -35.32 -49.27 36.17
C TYR A 791 -35.69 -48.22 37.22
N ASP A 792 -35.83 -48.65 38.47
CA ASP A 792 -36.25 -47.77 39.57
C ASP A 792 -37.56 -46.99 39.29
N GLY A 793 -38.60 -47.72 38.86
CA GLY A 793 -39.93 -47.15 38.61
C GLY A 793 -40.14 -46.54 37.21
N ASP A 794 -39.07 -46.12 36.53
CA ASP A 794 -39.16 -45.45 35.22
C ASP A 794 -38.38 -46.18 34.10
N PRO A 795 -38.88 -46.23 32.85
CA PRO A 795 -38.10 -46.70 31.72
C PRO A 795 -36.93 -45.75 31.42
N LEU A 796 -35.96 -46.20 30.63
CA LEU A 796 -34.98 -45.28 30.05
C LEU A 796 -35.68 -44.22 29.20
N VAL A 797 -35.18 -43.00 29.22
CA VAL A 797 -35.67 -41.88 28.42
C VAL A 797 -34.46 -41.17 27.85
N LYS A 798 -34.26 -41.29 26.53
CA LYS A 798 -33.09 -40.72 25.82
C LYS A 798 -31.74 -41.09 26.46
N PRO A 799 -31.40 -42.40 26.59
CA PRO A 799 -30.04 -42.77 26.97
C PRO A 799 -29.05 -42.21 25.94
N ARG A 800 -28.01 -41.50 26.38
CA ARG A 800 -27.03 -40.85 25.48
C ARG A 800 -25.65 -41.44 25.53
N ALA A 801 -25.24 -42.00 26.67
CA ALA A 801 -23.92 -42.61 26.81
C ALA A 801 -24.00 -43.87 27.66
N VAL A 802 -23.09 -44.80 27.38
CA VAL A 802 -22.96 -46.06 28.09
C VAL A 802 -21.48 -46.39 28.28
N ALA A 803 -21.10 -46.73 29.50
CA ALA A 803 -19.75 -47.16 29.85
C ALA A 803 -19.82 -48.52 30.55
N VAL A 804 -18.74 -49.30 30.45
CA VAL A 804 -18.64 -50.62 31.08
C VAL A 804 -17.45 -50.62 32.01
N GLY A 805 -17.63 -51.10 33.24
CA GLY A 805 -16.54 -51.27 34.18
C GLY A 805 -15.56 -52.36 33.73
N GLY A 806 -14.28 -52.12 33.98
CA GLY A 806 -13.18 -52.99 33.53
C GLY A 806 -13.21 -54.40 34.14
N ALA A 807 -12.16 -55.18 33.89
CA ALA A 807 -12.07 -56.58 34.31
C ALA A 807 -11.71 -56.81 35.80
N ALA A 808 -11.72 -55.76 36.62
CA ALA A 808 -11.40 -55.83 38.05
C ALA A 808 -12.07 -54.69 38.83
N GLY A 809 -12.21 -54.86 40.15
CA GLY A 809 -12.78 -53.87 41.06
C GLY A 809 -14.29 -54.01 41.28
N ASP A 810 -14.86 -53.15 42.12
CA ASP A 810 -16.26 -53.25 42.56
C ASP A 810 -17.29 -53.00 41.45
N LEU A 811 -16.86 -52.44 40.31
CA LEU A 811 -17.68 -52.22 39.11
C LEU A 811 -17.38 -53.22 37.99
N GLU A 812 -16.75 -54.36 38.27
CA GLU A 812 -16.39 -55.34 37.23
C GLU A 812 -17.61 -55.76 36.39
N GLY A 813 -17.55 -55.48 35.07
CA GLY A 813 -18.62 -55.82 34.13
C GLY A 813 -19.95 -55.09 34.35
N VAL A 814 -19.99 -54.09 35.24
CA VAL A 814 -21.16 -53.23 35.45
C VAL A 814 -21.31 -52.30 34.25
N ARG A 815 -22.54 -52.13 33.77
CA ARG A 815 -22.89 -51.22 32.67
C ARG A 815 -23.51 -49.96 33.27
N ALA A 816 -22.84 -48.83 33.12
CA ALA A 816 -23.31 -47.54 33.57
C ALA A 816 -23.92 -46.77 32.39
N ILE A 817 -25.18 -46.39 32.50
CA ILE A 817 -25.94 -45.71 31.44
C ILE A 817 -26.28 -44.31 31.93
N ALA A 818 -25.93 -43.30 31.13
CA ALA A 818 -26.43 -41.93 31.31
C ALA A 818 -27.83 -41.81 30.69
N ASP A 819 -28.84 -41.89 31.55
CA ASP A 819 -30.26 -41.79 31.20
C ASP A 819 -30.68 -40.32 31.17
N THR A 820 -30.22 -39.61 30.14
CA THR A 820 -30.24 -38.14 30.08
C THR A 820 -31.62 -37.54 30.25
N GLY A 821 -32.66 -38.15 29.67
CA GLY A 821 -34.02 -37.63 29.75
C GLY A 821 -34.66 -37.72 31.14
N ASN A 822 -34.10 -38.57 32.01
CA ASN A 822 -34.49 -38.68 33.42
C ASN A 822 -33.47 -38.02 34.38
N ASP A 823 -32.43 -37.35 33.85
CA ASP A 823 -31.33 -36.75 34.62
C ASP A 823 -30.73 -37.69 35.69
N ARG A 824 -30.47 -38.95 35.30
CA ARG A 824 -29.94 -39.97 36.21
C ARG A 824 -28.92 -40.89 35.55
N VAL A 825 -28.21 -41.65 36.38
CA VAL A 825 -27.36 -42.78 35.99
C VAL A 825 -28.04 -44.08 36.40
N VAL A 826 -28.06 -45.05 35.50
CA VAL A 826 -28.57 -46.40 35.74
C VAL A 826 -27.42 -47.40 35.68
N LEU A 827 -27.23 -48.20 36.73
CA LEU A 827 -26.24 -49.27 36.78
C LEU A 827 -26.91 -50.62 36.59
N LEU A 828 -26.45 -51.36 35.58
CA LEU A 828 -26.90 -52.71 35.28
C LEU A 828 -25.75 -53.72 35.49
N GLY A 829 -26.10 -54.91 35.95
CA GLY A 829 -25.21 -56.05 35.94
C GLY A 829 -24.90 -56.50 34.51
N ARG A 830 -23.89 -57.36 34.38
CA ARG A 830 -23.45 -57.90 33.10
C ARG A 830 -24.56 -58.62 32.32
N ASP A 831 -25.50 -59.22 33.04
CA ASP A 831 -26.71 -59.90 32.54
C ASP A 831 -27.89 -58.96 32.26
N GLY A 832 -27.72 -57.65 32.51
CA GLY A 832 -28.77 -56.65 32.38
C GLY A 832 -29.67 -56.52 33.60
N ALA A 833 -29.38 -57.22 34.71
CA ALA A 833 -30.10 -57.06 35.96
C ALA A 833 -29.93 -55.64 36.51
N PHE A 834 -31.01 -55.02 36.95
CA PHE A 834 -30.95 -53.71 37.59
C PHE A 834 -30.18 -53.81 38.92
N LEU A 835 -29.13 -53.00 39.08
CA LEU A 835 -28.38 -52.91 40.33
C LEU A 835 -28.88 -51.74 41.16
N ARG A 836 -28.83 -50.54 40.59
CA ARG A 836 -29.22 -49.28 41.23
C ARG A 836 -29.30 -48.13 40.22
N SER A 837 -29.89 -47.03 40.64
CA SER A 837 -29.84 -45.74 39.94
C SER A 837 -29.64 -44.62 40.94
N PHE A 838 -29.03 -43.53 40.49
CA PHE A 838 -28.81 -42.32 41.27
C PHE A 838 -28.81 -41.11 40.35
N GLY A 839 -29.08 -39.93 40.91
CA GLY A 839 -29.29 -38.71 40.14
C GLY A 839 -30.73 -38.21 40.18
N SER A 840 -30.89 -36.92 39.95
CA SER A 840 -32.17 -36.26 39.70
C SER A 840 -31.90 -34.91 39.03
N THR A 841 -32.94 -34.29 38.46
CA THR A 841 -32.83 -32.99 37.78
C THR A 841 -32.37 -31.87 38.72
N CYS A 842 -31.32 -31.14 38.32
CA CYS A 842 -30.89 -29.90 38.96
C CYS A 842 -30.26 -28.95 37.93
N ARG A 843 -30.93 -27.81 37.65
CA ARG A 843 -30.39 -26.77 36.76
C ARG A 843 -29.81 -25.62 37.59
N LEU A 844 -28.50 -25.62 37.82
CA LEU A 844 -27.86 -24.68 38.75
C LEU A 844 -28.02 -23.21 38.35
N GLY A 845 -28.07 -22.92 37.05
CA GLY A 845 -28.26 -21.55 36.54
C GLY A 845 -29.63 -20.91 36.86
N GLU A 846 -30.62 -21.71 37.25
CA GLU A 846 -31.99 -21.28 37.58
C GLU A 846 -32.26 -21.21 39.11
N GLY A 847 -31.26 -21.54 39.94
CA GLY A 847 -31.36 -21.52 41.41
C GLY A 847 -32.27 -22.61 42.00
N ALA A 848 -32.68 -22.48 43.27
CA ALA A 848 -33.47 -23.50 43.99
C ALA A 848 -34.87 -23.79 43.39
N ALA A 849 -35.33 -22.99 42.42
CA ALA A 849 -36.61 -23.20 41.75
C ALA A 849 -36.57 -24.31 40.67
N SER A 850 -35.38 -24.87 40.38
CA SER A 850 -35.15 -25.79 39.25
C SER A 850 -35.01 -27.27 39.64
N GLY A 851 -35.42 -27.65 40.86
CA GLY A 851 -35.33 -29.04 41.36
C GLY A 851 -34.02 -29.39 42.07
N CYS A 852 -33.07 -28.46 42.15
CA CYS A 852 -31.83 -28.64 42.91
C CYS A 852 -32.10 -28.75 44.42
N VAL A 853 -31.51 -29.76 45.05
CA VAL A 853 -31.57 -30.06 46.47
C VAL A 853 -30.14 -30.17 47.00
N ASP A 854 -29.94 -29.75 48.24
CA ASP A 854 -28.74 -30.07 48.99
C ASP A 854 -28.96 -31.42 49.69
N PRO A 855 -28.24 -32.50 49.30
CA PRO A 855 -28.56 -33.86 49.74
C PRO A 855 -28.41 -34.08 51.25
N ASP A 856 -27.56 -33.29 51.93
CA ASP A 856 -27.32 -33.39 53.37
C ASP A 856 -27.63 -32.09 54.15
N GLY A 857 -28.00 -31.03 53.45
CA GLY A 857 -28.54 -29.79 53.99
C GLY A 857 -27.49 -28.86 54.56
N SER A 858 -26.89 -29.20 55.70
CA SER A 858 -25.79 -28.42 56.31
C SER A 858 -24.51 -29.24 56.47
N GLY A 859 -24.40 -30.36 55.75
CA GLY A 859 -23.24 -31.22 55.75
C GLY A 859 -22.19 -30.74 54.75
N PRO A 860 -21.22 -31.61 54.41
CA PRO A 860 -20.15 -31.28 53.46
C PRO A 860 -20.59 -31.16 52.00
N LEU A 861 -21.77 -31.68 51.63
CA LEU A 861 -22.29 -31.56 50.27
C LEU A 861 -22.84 -30.15 50.00
N GLN A 862 -22.98 -29.83 48.72
CA GLN A 862 -23.52 -28.55 48.28
C GLN A 862 -24.76 -28.77 47.42
N LEU A 863 -25.54 -27.71 47.25
CA LEU A 863 -26.69 -27.67 46.34
C LEU A 863 -26.34 -28.26 44.96
N GLY A 864 -27.08 -29.29 44.56
CA GLY A 864 -26.91 -29.96 43.27
C GLY A 864 -25.89 -31.10 43.25
N ASP A 865 -25.23 -31.44 44.35
CA ASP A 865 -24.29 -32.57 44.38
C ASP A 865 -25.03 -33.89 44.23
N GLY A 866 -24.55 -34.73 43.31
CA GLY A 866 -25.25 -35.96 42.92
C GLY A 866 -26.51 -35.75 42.10
N GLN A 867 -26.76 -34.55 41.59
CA GLN A 867 -27.87 -34.21 40.68
C GLN A 867 -27.34 -33.65 39.35
N PHE A 868 -28.12 -33.73 38.27
CA PHE A 868 -27.66 -33.45 36.90
C PHE A 868 -28.60 -32.52 36.10
N ASN A 869 -28.05 -31.87 35.08
CA ASN A 869 -28.78 -31.16 34.03
C ASN A 869 -28.36 -31.68 32.65
N GLU A 870 -29.13 -32.62 32.16
CA GLU A 870 -28.86 -33.45 30.99
C GLU A 870 -27.44 -34.07 31.04
N PRO A 871 -27.24 -35.17 31.77
CA PRO A 871 -25.95 -35.86 31.75
C PRO A 871 -25.72 -36.51 30.38
N TRP A 872 -24.75 -36.04 29.58
CA TRP A 872 -24.54 -36.57 28.21
C TRP A 872 -23.38 -37.56 28.11
N GLY A 873 -22.40 -37.51 29.01
CA GLY A 873 -21.22 -38.37 28.98
C GLY A 873 -21.07 -39.16 30.28
N ILE A 874 -20.58 -40.39 30.17
CA ILE A 874 -20.28 -41.26 31.30
C ILE A 874 -19.03 -42.07 31.02
N ALA A 875 -18.16 -42.23 32.02
CA ALA A 875 -17.01 -43.12 31.96
C ALA A 875 -16.86 -43.87 33.29
N VAL A 876 -16.34 -45.10 33.23
CA VAL A 876 -16.05 -45.93 34.40
C VAL A 876 -14.58 -46.31 34.32
N GLY A 877 -13.86 -46.16 35.44
CA GLY A 877 -12.44 -46.47 35.50
C GLY A 877 -11.97 -46.72 36.93
N GLN A 878 -10.73 -47.18 37.06
CA GLN A 878 -10.06 -47.30 38.35
C GLN A 878 -9.14 -46.11 38.56
N THR A 879 -9.06 -45.61 39.80
CA THR A 879 -8.03 -44.64 40.18
C THR A 879 -6.66 -45.33 40.22
N ALA A 880 -5.58 -44.54 40.30
CA ALA A 880 -4.23 -45.08 40.50
C ALA A 880 -4.11 -45.98 41.76
N ASP A 881 -4.98 -45.76 42.75
CA ASP A 881 -5.05 -46.54 43.99
C ASP A 881 -5.93 -47.80 43.88
N GLY A 882 -6.53 -48.06 42.71
CA GLY A 882 -7.34 -49.24 42.41
C GLY A 882 -8.82 -49.13 42.79
N GLU A 883 -9.30 -47.95 43.21
CA GLU A 883 -10.72 -47.75 43.53
C GLU A 883 -11.56 -47.52 42.26
N SER A 884 -12.71 -48.20 42.16
CA SER A 884 -13.63 -48.01 41.03
C SER A 884 -14.42 -46.71 41.15
N ARG A 885 -14.42 -45.90 40.09
CA ARG A 885 -15.12 -44.60 40.02
C ARG A 885 -16.01 -44.51 38.79
N ILE A 886 -17.11 -43.76 38.93
CA ILE A 886 -18.00 -43.38 37.84
C ILE A 886 -17.88 -41.87 37.65
N PHE A 887 -17.53 -41.45 36.43
CA PHE A 887 -17.40 -40.05 36.04
C PHE A 887 -18.57 -39.69 35.13
N VAL A 888 -19.25 -38.59 35.44
CA VAL A 888 -20.44 -38.13 34.70
C VAL A 888 -20.27 -36.68 34.30
N SER A 889 -20.49 -36.39 33.02
CA SER A 889 -20.54 -35.03 32.51
C SER A 889 -21.91 -34.43 32.75
N ASP A 890 -21.97 -33.47 33.68
CA ASP A 890 -23.15 -32.67 33.96
C ASP A 890 -23.16 -31.47 32.99
N THR A 891 -23.53 -31.77 31.74
CA THR A 891 -23.22 -30.97 30.54
C THR A 891 -23.67 -29.52 30.65
N TRP A 892 -24.93 -29.27 31.03
CA TRP A 892 -25.45 -27.90 31.09
C TRP A 892 -25.21 -27.18 32.41
N ASN A 893 -24.69 -27.88 33.43
CA ASN A 893 -24.13 -27.23 34.62
C ASN A 893 -22.62 -26.95 34.47
N GLY A 894 -21.99 -27.40 33.39
CA GLY A 894 -20.58 -27.10 33.07
C GLY A 894 -19.58 -27.73 34.04
N ARG A 895 -19.86 -28.94 34.52
CA ARG A 895 -19.01 -29.64 35.50
C ARG A 895 -18.94 -31.15 35.26
N ILE A 896 -17.92 -31.77 35.80
CA ILE A 896 -17.78 -33.23 35.91
C ILE A 896 -18.05 -33.62 37.36
N GLN A 897 -18.83 -34.68 37.57
CA GLN A 897 -19.10 -35.23 38.90
C GLN A 897 -18.61 -36.68 38.99
N VAL A 898 -18.09 -37.04 40.16
CA VAL A 898 -17.47 -38.35 40.42
C VAL A 898 -18.19 -39.07 41.54
N PHE A 899 -18.43 -40.36 41.32
CA PHE A 899 -19.15 -41.24 42.23
C PHE A 899 -18.34 -42.50 42.53
N ASP A 900 -18.59 -43.10 43.69
CA ASP A 900 -18.08 -44.44 44.01
C ASP A 900 -18.90 -45.54 43.32
N ALA A 901 -18.50 -46.80 43.52
CA ALA A 901 -19.19 -47.96 42.98
C ALA A 901 -20.64 -48.12 43.50
N ASP A 902 -20.94 -47.52 44.64
CA ASP A 902 -22.27 -47.55 45.24
C ASP A 902 -23.20 -46.43 44.73
N GLY A 903 -22.67 -45.48 43.95
CA GLY A 903 -23.39 -44.32 43.43
C GLY A 903 -23.43 -43.13 44.37
N ASN A 904 -22.61 -43.12 45.43
CA ASN A 904 -22.48 -41.97 46.31
C ASN A 904 -21.60 -40.91 45.67
N PHE A 905 -21.99 -39.64 45.79
CA PHE A 905 -21.21 -38.52 45.31
C PHE A 905 -19.91 -38.39 46.12
N LEU A 906 -18.80 -38.15 45.41
CA LEU A 906 -17.46 -38.00 46.01
C LEU A 906 -16.91 -36.59 45.82
N THR A 907 -16.85 -36.13 44.57
CA THR A 907 -16.26 -34.84 44.22
C THR A 907 -16.79 -34.33 42.89
N LYS A 908 -16.49 -33.06 42.59
CA LYS A 908 -16.80 -32.39 41.33
C LYS A 908 -15.75 -31.35 40.97
N TRP A 909 -15.62 -31.04 39.69
CA TRP A 909 -14.87 -29.89 39.22
C TRP A 909 -15.52 -29.31 37.96
N GLY A 910 -15.17 -28.07 37.64
CA GLY A 910 -15.72 -27.34 36.51
C GLY A 910 -16.67 -26.21 36.91
N LEU A 911 -16.69 -25.18 36.09
CA LEU A 911 -17.57 -24.03 36.13
C LEU A 911 -18.02 -23.72 34.71
N PHE A 912 -19.33 -23.51 34.52
CA PHE A 912 -19.90 -23.14 33.22
C PHE A 912 -19.35 -21.79 32.72
N ALA A 913 -18.43 -21.81 31.75
CA ALA A 913 -17.82 -20.60 31.19
C ALA A 913 -17.26 -20.80 29.78
N ILE A 914 -17.48 -19.79 28.92
CA ILE A 914 -16.95 -19.73 27.54
C ILE A 914 -15.58 -19.02 27.58
N LEU A 915 -14.58 -19.63 26.96
CA LEU A 915 -13.23 -19.05 26.85
C LEU A 915 -12.98 -18.39 25.50
N ALA A 916 -12.18 -17.31 25.50
CA ALA A 916 -11.61 -16.80 24.26
C ALA A 916 -10.51 -17.74 23.76
N ALA A 917 -10.34 -17.85 22.44
CA ALA A 917 -9.39 -18.78 21.84
C ALA A 917 -7.96 -18.44 22.26
N ASP A 918 -7.30 -19.35 23.01
CA ASP A 918 -5.93 -19.28 23.60
C ASP A 918 -5.84 -19.12 25.14
N GLN A 919 -6.96 -18.93 25.84
CA GLN A 919 -6.96 -18.85 27.30
C GLN A 919 -6.83 -20.23 27.97
N THR A 920 -6.02 -20.31 29.02
CA THR A 920 -5.80 -21.52 29.82
C THR A 920 -6.49 -21.39 31.18
N GLU A 921 -7.81 -21.55 31.21
CA GLU A 921 -8.57 -21.72 32.44
C GLU A 921 -9.10 -23.16 32.48
N PRO A 922 -8.39 -24.10 33.12
CA PRO A 922 -8.69 -25.52 33.05
C PRO A 922 -10.09 -25.88 33.55
N ASN A 923 -10.59 -25.19 34.57
CA ASN A 923 -11.87 -25.52 35.19
C ASN A 923 -13.05 -24.76 34.57
N SER A 924 -12.84 -23.95 33.54
CA SER A 924 -13.92 -23.30 32.80
C SER A 924 -14.40 -24.22 31.69
N LEU A 925 -15.49 -24.96 31.90
CA LEU A 925 -16.03 -25.93 30.94
C LEU A 925 -17.31 -25.36 30.30
N PHE A 926 -17.50 -25.57 29.01
CA PHE A 926 -18.71 -25.14 28.29
C PHE A 926 -19.29 -26.31 27.52
N GLY A 927 -20.33 -26.93 28.09
CA GLY A 927 -20.95 -28.13 27.54
C GLY A 927 -19.99 -29.31 27.44
N PRO A 928 -19.34 -29.76 28.55
CA PRO A 928 -18.55 -30.99 28.52
C PRO A 928 -19.45 -32.18 28.17
N ARG A 929 -19.01 -33.02 27.22
CA ARG A 929 -19.79 -34.17 26.72
C ARG A 929 -19.03 -35.48 26.95
N GLY A 930 -18.36 -36.02 25.93
CA GLY A 930 -17.67 -37.30 26.05
C GLY A 930 -16.61 -37.34 27.15
N LEU A 931 -16.52 -38.51 27.77
CA LEU A 931 -15.56 -38.84 28.82
C LEU A 931 -14.86 -40.15 28.47
N ALA A 932 -13.56 -40.22 28.71
CA ALA A 932 -12.82 -41.47 28.72
C ALA A 932 -11.83 -41.49 29.89
N VAL A 933 -11.51 -42.70 30.36
CA VAL A 933 -10.48 -42.91 31.38
C VAL A 933 -9.32 -43.66 30.74
N ASP A 934 -8.10 -43.18 30.91
CA ASP A 934 -6.90 -43.85 30.41
C ASP A 934 -6.41 -44.97 31.36
N GLY A 935 -5.37 -45.69 30.94
CA GLY A 935 -4.82 -46.82 31.72
C GLY A 935 -4.19 -46.42 33.06
N ASP A 936 -3.91 -45.14 33.28
CA ASP A 936 -3.35 -44.59 34.52
C ASP A 936 -4.45 -44.05 35.46
N GLY A 937 -5.72 -44.11 35.04
CA GLY A 937 -6.86 -43.61 35.79
C GLY A 937 -7.14 -42.12 35.61
N ASN A 938 -6.53 -41.46 34.61
CA ASN A 938 -6.79 -40.06 34.30
C ASN A 938 -8.03 -39.92 33.41
N VAL A 939 -8.76 -38.83 33.60
CA VAL A 939 -10.03 -38.55 32.93
C VAL A 939 -9.80 -37.54 31.81
N LEU A 940 -10.13 -37.94 30.58
CA LEU A 940 -10.16 -37.07 29.42
C LEU A 940 -11.58 -36.56 29.20
N VAL A 941 -11.71 -35.24 29.04
CA VAL A 941 -12.98 -34.53 28.89
C VAL A 941 -13.01 -33.84 27.53
N ALA A 942 -14.02 -34.15 26.73
CA ALA A 942 -14.36 -33.36 25.55
C ALA A 942 -15.12 -32.09 25.99
N ASP A 943 -14.41 -30.99 26.15
CA ASP A 943 -14.97 -29.66 26.44
C ASP A 943 -15.48 -29.03 25.15
N THR A 944 -16.63 -29.54 24.70
CA THR A 944 -17.15 -29.37 23.34
C THR A 944 -17.30 -27.92 22.93
N GLY A 945 -17.91 -27.10 23.78
CA GLY A 945 -18.19 -25.70 23.45
C GLY A 945 -16.94 -24.82 23.46
N ASN A 946 -15.91 -25.16 24.22
CA ASN A 946 -14.59 -24.50 24.16
C ASN A 946 -13.64 -25.16 23.15
N LYS A 947 -14.11 -26.19 22.43
CA LYS A 947 -13.41 -26.82 21.31
C LYS A 947 -12.07 -27.44 21.69
N ARG A 948 -11.99 -28.09 22.85
CA ARG A 948 -10.74 -28.69 23.36
C ARG A 948 -10.97 -30.03 24.06
N ILE A 949 -9.89 -30.80 24.21
CA ILE A 949 -9.79 -31.96 25.08
C ILE A 949 -8.94 -31.60 26.28
N VAL A 950 -9.43 -31.87 27.48
CA VAL A 950 -8.76 -31.57 28.75
C VAL A 950 -8.56 -32.85 29.55
N ARG A 951 -7.38 -33.06 30.11
CA ARG A 951 -7.07 -34.21 30.96
C ARG A 951 -6.99 -33.79 32.43
N TYR A 952 -7.60 -34.58 33.30
CA TYR A 952 -7.54 -34.43 34.75
C TYR A 952 -7.13 -35.74 35.41
N THR A 953 -6.62 -35.67 36.64
CA THR A 953 -6.56 -36.84 37.53
C THR A 953 -7.98 -37.27 37.94
N ALA A 954 -8.12 -38.46 38.52
CA ALA A 954 -9.41 -38.95 39.05
C ALA A 954 -10.03 -38.02 40.12
N GLU A 955 -9.20 -37.22 40.80
CA GLU A 955 -9.61 -36.25 41.82
C GLU A 955 -9.92 -34.85 41.23
N GLY A 956 -9.82 -34.69 39.91
CA GLY A 956 -10.15 -33.44 39.22
C GLY A 956 -9.01 -32.42 39.16
N GLN A 957 -7.76 -32.85 39.36
CA GLN A 957 -6.60 -31.96 39.17
C GLN A 957 -6.22 -31.89 37.69
N TYR A 958 -6.12 -30.69 37.13
CA TYR A 958 -5.74 -30.48 35.73
C TYR A 958 -4.32 -30.98 35.43
N MET A 959 -4.14 -31.67 34.30
CA MET A 959 -2.85 -32.17 33.83
C MET A 959 -2.37 -31.44 32.57
N ASP A 960 -3.08 -31.64 31.46
CA ASP A 960 -2.77 -31.08 30.15
C ASP A 960 -4.06 -30.87 29.32
N GLN A 961 -3.92 -30.16 28.20
CA GLN A 961 -5.00 -29.96 27.24
C GLN A 961 -4.46 -29.82 25.83
N ILE A 962 -5.33 -30.09 24.86
CA ILE A 962 -5.12 -29.77 23.45
C ILE A 962 -6.41 -29.27 22.82
N GLY A 963 -6.30 -28.40 21.81
CA GLY A 963 -7.45 -27.94 21.05
C GLY A 963 -7.50 -26.44 20.87
N GLY A 964 -8.71 -25.91 20.73
CA GLY A 964 -9.04 -24.59 20.22
C GLY A 964 -9.72 -24.69 18.85
N GLY A 965 -10.54 -23.71 18.52
CA GLY A 965 -11.30 -23.68 17.26
C GLY A 965 -10.41 -23.72 16.02
N GLY A 966 -10.60 -24.70 15.14
CA GLY A 966 -9.88 -24.76 13.87
C GLY A 966 -10.06 -26.07 13.10
N VAL A 967 -9.46 -26.11 11.91
CA VAL A 967 -9.55 -27.23 10.94
C VAL A 967 -8.23 -27.97 10.75
N ILE A 968 -7.16 -27.56 11.43
CA ILE A 968 -5.86 -28.25 11.37
C ILE A 968 -5.80 -29.37 12.42
N LEU A 969 -4.85 -30.29 12.26
CA LEU A 969 -4.62 -31.39 13.20
C LEU A 969 -4.30 -30.83 14.60
N GLY A 970 -4.96 -31.35 15.64
CA GLY A 970 -4.90 -30.84 17.02
C GLY A 970 -5.77 -29.62 17.31
N ARG A 971 -6.57 -29.14 16.34
CA ARG A 971 -7.64 -28.14 16.54
C ARG A 971 -8.99 -28.77 16.22
N PHE A 972 -10.05 -28.33 16.89
CA PHE A 972 -11.36 -28.98 16.82
C PHE A 972 -12.48 -27.99 16.52
N ASP A 973 -13.61 -28.50 16.03
CA ASP A 973 -14.88 -27.80 15.93
C ASP A 973 -16.00 -28.75 16.39
N GLU A 974 -16.57 -28.44 17.56
CA GLU A 974 -17.47 -29.34 18.31
C GLU A 974 -16.89 -30.75 18.50
N PRO A 975 -15.80 -30.92 19.28
CA PRO A 975 -15.36 -32.24 19.72
C PRO A 975 -16.41 -32.82 20.65
N THR A 976 -17.19 -33.82 20.22
CA THR A 976 -18.35 -34.31 20.96
C THR A 976 -18.06 -35.51 21.84
N ASP A 977 -17.05 -36.31 21.47
CA ASP A 977 -16.69 -37.51 22.20
C ASP A 977 -15.18 -37.78 22.15
N VAL A 978 -14.69 -38.54 23.12
CA VAL A 978 -13.29 -38.96 23.24
C VAL A 978 -13.23 -40.43 23.68
N ALA A 979 -12.39 -41.23 23.03
CA ALA A 979 -12.17 -42.63 23.37
C ALA A 979 -10.68 -42.95 23.50
N VAL A 980 -10.31 -43.80 24.46
CA VAL A 980 -8.93 -44.26 24.66
C VAL A 980 -8.82 -45.72 24.21
N SER A 981 -7.84 -46.00 23.36
CA SER A 981 -7.52 -47.34 22.89
C SER A 981 -6.94 -48.18 24.03
N PRO A 982 -7.53 -49.35 24.34
CA PRO A 982 -6.98 -50.26 25.34
C PRO A 982 -5.70 -50.97 24.87
N VAL A 983 -5.31 -50.82 23.59
CA VAL A 983 -4.16 -51.52 23.00
C VAL A 983 -2.85 -50.79 23.27
N ASP A 984 -2.86 -49.47 23.05
CA ASP A 984 -1.66 -48.63 22.95
C ASP A 984 -1.81 -47.26 23.64
N GLY A 985 -2.99 -46.97 24.21
CA GLY A 985 -3.29 -45.67 24.83
C GLY A 985 -3.54 -44.53 23.84
N SER A 986 -3.62 -44.81 22.54
CA SER A 986 -4.00 -43.80 21.53
C SER A 986 -5.39 -43.22 21.83
N ILE A 987 -5.57 -41.94 21.57
CA ILE A 987 -6.81 -41.21 21.87
C ILE A 987 -7.50 -40.85 20.57
N TYR A 988 -8.80 -41.12 20.46
CA TYR A 988 -9.62 -40.75 19.30
C TYR A 988 -10.65 -39.71 19.70
N VAL A 989 -10.74 -38.65 18.91
CA VAL A 989 -11.63 -37.51 19.16
C VAL A 989 -12.64 -37.39 18.02
N ALA A 990 -13.93 -37.34 18.37
CA ALA A 990 -15.02 -37.08 17.44
C ALA A 990 -15.11 -35.58 17.13
N ASP A 991 -14.38 -35.13 16.11
CA ASP A 991 -14.33 -33.74 15.68
C ASP A 991 -15.49 -33.45 14.70
N THR A 992 -16.70 -33.44 15.26
CA THR A 992 -17.95 -33.67 14.54
C THR A 992 -18.25 -32.62 13.49
N TRP A 993 -18.07 -31.32 13.76
CA TRP A 993 -18.36 -30.29 12.75
C TRP A 993 -17.27 -30.16 11.70
N ASN A 994 -16.07 -30.65 11.98
CA ASN A 994 -15.04 -30.88 10.98
C ASN A 994 -15.24 -32.19 10.19
N ARG A 995 -16.23 -33.01 10.57
CA ARG A 995 -16.66 -34.26 9.89
C ARG A 995 -15.55 -35.31 9.84
N ARG A 996 -14.76 -35.40 10.90
CA ARG A 996 -13.59 -36.27 10.99
C ARG A 996 -13.40 -36.86 12.38
N ILE A 997 -12.65 -37.94 12.43
CA ILE A 997 -12.03 -38.42 13.66
C ILE A 997 -10.58 -37.97 13.64
N GLN A 998 -10.08 -37.48 14.78
CA GLN A 998 -8.65 -37.23 14.97
C GLN A 998 -8.07 -38.26 15.95
N GLN A 999 -6.93 -38.82 15.59
CA GLN A 999 -6.10 -39.68 16.45
C GLN A 999 -4.98 -38.86 17.07
N LEU A 1000 -4.85 -38.95 18.38
CA LEU A 1000 -3.79 -38.36 19.18
C LEU A 1000 -2.99 -39.47 19.88
N GLY A 1001 -1.72 -39.21 20.17
CA GLY A 1001 -0.90 -40.06 21.02
C GLY A 1001 -1.32 -39.97 22.49
N PRO A 1002 -0.82 -40.88 23.34
CA PRO A 1002 -1.12 -40.86 24.78
C PRO A 1002 -0.74 -39.55 25.48
N ASP A 1003 0.15 -38.75 24.91
CA ASP A 1003 0.57 -37.43 25.40
C ASP A 1003 -0.20 -36.25 24.73
N LEU A 1004 -1.36 -36.53 24.12
CA LEU A 1004 -2.16 -35.60 23.32
C LEU A 1004 -1.46 -35.08 22.05
N THR A 1005 -0.33 -35.65 21.63
CA THR A 1005 0.29 -35.26 20.36
C THR A 1005 -0.59 -35.65 19.17
N PRO A 1006 -0.90 -34.74 18.23
CA PRO A 1006 -1.75 -35.12 17.09
C PRO A 1006 -1.00 -36.03 16.11
N LEU A 1007 -1.60 -37.17 15.77
CA LEU A 1007 -0.97 -38.21 14.94
C LEU A 1007 -1.58 -38.34 13.55
N ALA A 1008 -2.90 -38.47 13.46
CA ALA A 1008 -3.61 -38.71 12.20
C ALA A 1008 -5.05 -38.20 12.25
N GLU A 1009 -5.68 -38.10 11.07
CA GLU A 1009 -7.11 -37.80 10.94
C GLU A 1009 -7.71 -38.49 9.72
N TRP A 1010 -9.01 -38.76 9.78
CA TRP A 1010 -9.76 -39.27 8.63
C TRP A 1010 -11.21 -38.78 8.65
N PRO A 1011 -11.81 -38.55 7.47
CA PRO A 1011 -13.21 -38.14 7.38
C PRO A 1011 -14.15 -39.27 7.79
N VAL A 1012 -15.30 -38.91 8.36
CA VAL A 1012 -16.38 -39.86 8.68
C VAL A 1012 -17.58 -39.62 7.75
N PRO A 1013 -17.87 -40.53 6.81
CA PRO A 1013 -19.05 -40.42 5.96
C PRO A 1013 -20.34 -40.44 6.79
N GLY A 1014 -21.26 -39.51 6.55
CA GLY A 1014 -22.56 -39.43 7.26
C GLY A 1014 -22.64 -38.35 8.32
N TRP A 1015 -21.50 -37.89 8.86
CA TRP A 1015 -21.45 -36.75 9.79
C TRP A 1015 -21.61 -35.41 9.07
N GLU A 1016 -22.76 -35.16 8.47
CA GLU A 1016 -23.04 -33.90 7.74
C GLU A 1016 -23.86 -32.89 8.56
N SER A 1017 -24.51 -33.35 9.63
CA SER A 1017 -25.41 -32.55 10.44
C SER A 1017 -24.69 -31.69 11.45
N GLN A 1018 -25.11 -30.42 11.55
CA GLN A 1018 -24.64 -29.52 12.60
C GLN A 1018 -25.58 -29.44 13.82
N ASN A 1019 -26.66 -30.24 13.84
CA ASN A 1019 -27.60 -30.29 14.96
C ASN A 1019 -26.88 -30.70 16.26
N ILE A 1020 -27.25 -30.08 17.38
CA ILE A 1020 -26.58 -30.27 18.68
C ILE A 1020 -27.07 -31.51 19.43
N TYR A 1021 -28.20 -32.11 19.06
CA TYR A 1021 -28.82 -33.22 19.79
C TYR A 1021 -28.49 -34.62 19.26
N ASN A 1022 -28.09 -34.73 17.99
CA ASN A 1022 -27.80 -35.99 17.30
C ASN A 1022 -26.30 -36.16 17.08
N LYS A 1023 -25.52 -35.89 18.14
CA LYS A 1023 -24.07 -35.94 18.07
C LYS A 1023 -23.58 -37.38 18.07
N PRO A 1024 -22.60 -37.70 17.22
CA PRO A 1024 -22.01 -39.03 17.18
C PRO A 1024 -21.06 -39.25 18.36
N SER A 1025 -20.86 -40.53 18.66
CA SER A 1025 -20.00 -41.05 19.72
C SER A 1025 -19.02 -42.08 19.14
N LEU A 1026 -17.92 -42.34 19.85
CA LEU A 1026 -16.85 -43.26 19.45
C LEU A 1026 -16.55 -44.28 20.56
N THR A 1027 -16.16 -45.49 20.18
CA THR A 1027 -15.51 -46.43 21.11
C THR A 1027 -14.48 -47.29 20.39
N VAL A 1028 -13.58 -47.93 21.13
CA VAL A 1028 -12.47 -48.73 20.58
C VAL A 1028 -12.43 -50.09 21.24
N ASP A 1029 -12.35 -51.16 20.43
CA ASP A 1029 -12.25 -52.54 20.95
C ASP A 1029 -10.80 -52.97 21.23
N THR A 1030 -10.63 -54.17 21.79
CA THR A 1030 -9.28 -54.72 22.08
C THR A 1030 -8.48 -55.12 20.84
N SER A 1031 -9.13 -55.22 19.67
CA SER A 1031 -8.44 -55.40 18.38
C SER A 1031 -7.95 -54.06 17.82
N GLY A 1032 -8.43 -52.94 18.37
CA GLY A 1032 -8.12 -51.58 17.95
C GLY A 1032 -9.02 -51.09 16.80
N ASN A 1033 -10.17 -51.72 16.58
CA ASN A 1033 -11.19 -51.18 15.68
C ASN A 1033 -11.88 -49.99 16.34
N VAL A 1034 -12.07 -48.91 15.59
CA VAL A 1034 -12.76 -47.70 16.04
C VAL A 1034 -14.20 -47.74 15.54
N TYR A 1035 -15.16 -47.80 16.46
CA TYR A 1035 -16.58 -47.76 16.15
C TYR A 1035 -17.04 -46.31 16.27
N ALA A 1036 -17.74 -45.82 15.24
CA ALA A 1036 -18.29 -44.48 15.21
C ALA A 1036 -19.77 -44.53 14.92
N SER A 1037 -20.59 -43.90 15.76
CA SER A 1037 -22.02 -43.86 15.50
C SER A 1037 -22.33 -42.87 14.37
N ASP A 1038 -23.32 -43.19 13.55
CA ASP A 1038 -23.82 -42.35 12.48
C ASP A 1038 -25.33 -42.14 12.72
N PRO A 1039 -25.68 -41.15 13.58
CA PRO A 1039 -27.05 -40.97 14.05
C PRO A 1039 -28.04 -40.65 12.92
N GLU A 1040 -27.59 -39.95 11.88
CA GLU A 1040 -28.44 -39.50 10.76
C GLU A 1040 -28.76 -40.62 9.77
N LEU A 1041 -27.87 -41.60 9.65
CA LEU A 1041 -28.09 -42.78 8.80
C LEU A 1041 -28.39 -44.04 9.61
N TYR A 1042 -28.68 -43.90 10.91
CA TYR A 1042 -29.18 -44.96 11.78
C TYR A 1042 -28.29 -46.20 11.81
N ARG A 1043 -26.97 -46.01 11.86
CA ARG A 1043 -25.98 -47.09 11.78
C ARG A 1043 -24.75 -46.82 12.63
N VAL A 1044 -23.88 -47.81 12.74
CA VAL A 1044 -22.55 -47.71 13.33
C VAL A 1044 -21.52 -48.09 12.28
N LEU A 1045 -20.53 -47.22 12.07
CA LEU A 1045 -19.40 -47.42 11.18
C LEU A 1045 -18.22 -48.01 11.94
N VAL A 1046 -17.48 -48.92 11.32
CA VAL A 1046 -16.30 -49.56 11.92
C VAL A 1046 -15.08 -49.23 11.07
N PHE A 1047 -14.04 -48.70 11.72
CA PHE A 1047 -12.78 -48.33 11.12
C PHE A 1047 -11.65 -49.20 11.67
N ASP A 1048 -10.65 -49.52 10.85
CA ASP A 1048 -9.38 -50.03 11.33
C ASP A 1048 -8.51 -48.90 11.92
N ARG A 1049 -7.32 -49.27 12.44
CA ARG A 1049 -6.38 -48.32 13.06
C ARG A 1049 -5.81 -47.29 12.10
N ASP A 1050 -5.88 -47.54 10.79
CA ASP A 1050 -5.42 -46.62 9.75
C ASP A 1050 -6.54 -45.68 9.26
N GLY A 1051 -7.73 -45.75 9.88
CA GLY A 1051 -8.87 -44.90 9.55
C GLY A 1051 -9.64 -45.35 8.31
N LYS A 1052 -9.49 -46.60 7.87
CA LYS A 1052 -10.24 -47.16 6.75
C LYS A 1052 -11.48 -47.89 7.26
N ILE A 1053 -12.62 -47.61 6.61
CA ILE A 1053 -13.88 -48.29 6.91
C ILE A 1053 -13.77 -49.77 6.55
N THR A 1054 -13.98 -50.65 7.54
CA THR A 1054 -14.01 -52.11 7.36
C THR A 1054 -15.42 -52.61 7.10
N THR A 1055 -16.41 -52.09 7.84
CA THR A 1055 -17.83 -52.44 7.69
C THR A 1055 -18.74 -51.41 8.38
N ALA A 1056 -20.05 -51.57 8.22
CA ALA A 1056 -21.08 -50.89 8.99
C ALA A 1056 -22.23 -51.85 9.34
N PHE A 1057 -23.02 -51.51 10.36
CA PHE A 1057 -24.23 -52.26 10.70
C PHE A 1057 -25.31 -51.34 11.27
N GLY A 1058 -26.57 -51.76 11.13
CA GLY A 1058 -27.74 -51.00 11.54
C GLY A 1058 -28.46 -50.34 10.37
N ASN A 1059 -29.76 -50.12 10.56
CA ASN A 1059 -30.68 -49.45 9.65
C ASN A 1059 -31.77 -48.75 10.46
N PHE A 1060 -32.58 -47.87 9.86
CA PHE A 1060 -33.71 -47.27 10.56
C PHE A 1060 -34.73 -48.34 11.01
N GLY A 1061 -35.08 -48.37 12.29
CA GLY A 1061 -36.13 -49.23 12.79
C GLY A 1061 -36.13 -49.42 14.32
N THR A 1062 -37.02 -50.30 14.79
CA THR A 1062 -37.22 -50.64 16.21
C THR A 1062 -36.88 -52.10 16.52
N GLY A 1063 -36.41 -52.87 15.54
CA GLY A 1063 -35.98 -54.27 15.67
C GLY A 1063 -34.65 -54.43 16.41
N ALA A 1064 -34.20 -55.69 16.56
CA ALA A 1064 -32.93 -56.02 17.24
C ALA A 1064 -31.68 -55.75 16.37
N ASP A 1065 -31.86 -55.43 15.10
CA ASP A 1065 -30.87 -55.20 14.05
C ASP A 1065 -30.91 -53.76 13.49
N SER A 1066 -31.72 -52.89 14.10
CA SER A 1066 -32.01 -51.55 13.59
C SER A 1066 -32.00 -50.50 14.71
N PHE A 1067 -31.77 -49.23 14.39
CA PHE A 1067 -31.68 -48.09 15.30
C PHE A 1067 -32.66 -46.97 14.92
N ALA A 1068 -33.00 -46.11 15.88
CA ALA A 1068 -33.72 -44.86 15.62
C ALA A 1068 -32.83 -43.63 15.85
N LEU A 1069 -31.93 -43.66 16.83
CA LEU A 1069 -30.94 -42.60 17.05
C LEU A 1069 -29.72 -43.13 17.85
N PRO A 1070 -28.74 -43.77 17.19
CA PRO A 1070 -27.56 -44.31 17.87
C PRO A 1070 -26.55 -43.18 18.19
N VAL A 1071 -26.55 -42.69 19.44
CA VAL A 1071 -25.72 -41.51 19.84
C VAL A 1071 -24.72 -41.78 20.96
N GLY A 1072 -24.74 -42.98 21.55
CA GLY A 1072 -23.76 -43.39 22.56
C GLY A 1072 -23.19 -44.76 22.25
N LEU A 1073 -21.87 -44.89 22.35
CA LEU A 1073 -21.17 -46.16 22.20
C LEU A 1073 -20.37 -46.49 23.46
N GLY A 1074 -20.28 -47.78 23.77
CA GLY A 1074 -19.41 -48.30 24.83
C GLY A 1074 -18.86 -49.67 24.45
N TYR A 1075 -17.71 -50.04 24.99
CA TYR A 1075 -17.09 -51.34 24.72
C TYR A 1075 -16.97 -52.15 26.02
N ASP A 1076 -17.40 -53.41 25.95
CA ASP A 1076 -17.28 -54.41 27.02
C ASP A 1076 -16.10 -55.33 26.71
N PRO A 1077 -14.93 -55.13 27.36
CA PRO A 1077 -13.74 -55.94 27.11
C PRO A 1077 -13.88 -57.38 27.65
N ILE A 1078 -14.82 -57.64 28.56
CA ILE A 1078 -15.00 -58.95 29.21
C ILE A 1078 -15.85 -59.87 28.33
N GLN A 1079 -16.87 -59.32 27.65
CA GLN A 1079 -17.70 -60.05 26.68
C GLN A 1079 -17.25 -59.90 25.23
N ASN A 1080 -16.26 -59.03 24.96
CA ASN A 1080 -15.89 -58.62 23.61
C ASN A 1080 -17.14 -58.16 22.83
N ALA A 1081 -17.83 -57.16 23.38
CA ALA A 1081 -19.11 -56.68 22.88
C ALA A 1081 -19.17 -55.16 22.82
N VAL A 1082 -19.89 -54.61 21.83
CA VAL A 1082 -20.13 -53.17 21.66
C VAL A 1082 -21.56 -52.85 22.07
N LEU A 1083 -21.71 -51.83 22.91
CA LEU A 1083 -22.99 -51.33 23.39
C LEU A 1083 -23.36 -50.08 22.60
N VAL A 1084 -24.63 -50.00 22.20
CA VAL A 1084 -25.19 -48.87 21.47
C VAL A 1084 -26.37 -48.31 22.26
N ALA A 1085 -26.28 -47.05 22.67
CA ALA A 1085 -27.39 -46.28 23.22
C ALA A 1085 -28.24 -45.72 22.08
N ASP A 1086 -29.39 -46.33 21.87
CA ASP A 1086 -30.36 -45.99 20.83
C ASP A 1086 -31.43 -45.08 21.46
N SER A 1087 -31.15 -43.78 21.42
CA SER A 1087 -31.75 -42.79 22.31
C SER A 1087 -33.24 -42.59 22.07
N ASP A 1088 -33.66 -42.50 20.81
CA ASP A 1088 -35.07 -42.28 20.44
C ASP A 1088 -35.93 -43.54 20.62
N ASN A 1089 -35.32 -44.73 20.58
CA ASN A 1089 -35.98 -45.98 20.96
C ASN A 1089 -35.91 -46.27 22.47
N ALA A 1090 -35.34 -45.36 23.27
CA ALA A 1090 -35.28 -45.47 24.74
C ALA A 1090 -34.65 -46.79 25.23
N ARG A 1091 -33.55 -47.22 24.60
CA ARG A 1091 -32.93 -48.53 24.88
C ARG A 1091 -31.41 -48.53 24.73
N VAL A 1092 -30.77 -49.53 25.33
CA VAL A 1092 -29.36 -49.86 25.08
C VAL A 1092 -29.29 -51.28 24.51
N MET A 1093 -28.51 -51.45 23.45
CA MET A 1093 -28.38 -52.70 22.69
C MET A 1093 -26.94 -53.21 22.77
N VAL A 1094 -26.76 -54.53 22.85
CA VAL A 1094 -25.42 -55.16 22.96
C VAL A 1094 -25.15 -56.02 21.74
N PHE A 1095 -24.05 -55.76 21.03
CA PHE A 1095 -23.64 -56.47 19.82
C PHE A 1095 -22.31 -57.18 20.06
N ALA A 1096 -22.07 -58.30 19.38
CA ALA A 1096 -20.73 -58.90 19.37
C ALA A 1096 -19.74 -57.96 18.69
N ALA A 1097 -18.54 -57.78 19.26
CA ALA A 1097 -17.49 -57.04 18.59
C ALA A 1097 -17.03 -57.80 17.34
N LEU A 1098 -16.69 -57.05 16.30
CA LEU A 1098 -16.30 -57.60 15.01
C LEU A 1098 -14.81 -57.99 15.00
N PRO A 1099 -14.44 -59.07 14.28
CA PRO A 1099 -13.08 -59.61 14.29
C PRO A 1099 -12.03 -58.71 13.65
#